data_AF-A0A9E3CRR8-F1
#
_entry.id   AF-A0A9E3CRR8-F1
#
_cell.length_a   1.000
_cell.length_b   1.000
_cell.length_c   1.000
_cell.angle_alpha   90.00
_cell.angle_beta   90.00
_cell.angle_gamma   90.00
#
_symmetry.space_group_name_H-M   'P 1'
#
loop_
_entity.id
_entity.type
_entity.pdbx_description
1 polymer ?
#
loop_
_entity_poly.entity_id
_entity_poly.type
_entity_poly.pdbx_seq_one_letter_code
_entity_poly.pdbx_strand_id
1 'polypeptide(L)'
;MNAKSKILTLLTCCALLLPLCGGGRARAGGKGKSDGEPDSRAPFNRDRVSRGLRERKARGQSGKGGKGGDGEKLQVILRLNGEMSNGLNNLLKRNGVRVKQELRNFGMAAVELPESTLDELASFEEVSFISDDSVTEALGHVSKTTGADAAMAQTYSSVSQLNGTGVGIAILDSGIYDQHADFLDAAGTASRVVFNKNFVTTEPRTDDPYGHGTHVAGLAAGFDRVKGGAYSGVATDAKLIDLRVLDSKGRGQTSWLLAALDWVAANYTTYNIRVVNISLGAPAVDSWEDDPVCDAVRRLYHLGIVVVAAAGNNGKNGAGQKTYGEIHTPGISPHAITVGAVNSFGTDTRSDDGVASYSSRGPTRGSWTDAAGAKHYDNLVKPDLVAPGNKLVSAESYPNSLRTGGASCAYDDPAQERDFMYLSGTSMSTPLVAGAAALMFEANPKLTAGMVRAILQYTATPLKNFNLLEQGAGELNVAGAARLADLVRRDLDQATAPVGTPLLSAALPAAQSYIVDRNYPWAQGVTFDYTYGTGADFVAKFQEGYRLANHINNDCVVQSNGVIVKDPAKLTAGILLGRNIMTSAGGVLGTGTALPYSLRGNGVIMSDGVMLGDGTIMGDGSLLGDGVVMGDGSLLGDGSLLGDAIGGSSVLVGGDGGASMSPAP
;
A
#
# COMPACT_ATOMS: atom_id res chain seq x y z
N MET A 1 8.67 -42.32 41.66
CA MET A 1 8.35 -43.48 40.79
C MET A 1 7.12 -43.14 39.95
N ASN A 2 7.24 -43.36 38.64
CA ASN A 2 6.21 -43.49 37.59
C ASN A 2 5.29 -42.31 37.18
N ALA A 3 5.63 -41.78 35.99
CA ALA A 3 4.84 -41.83 34.75
C ALA A 3 3.43 -41.21 34.72
N LYS A 4 3.34 -39.99 34.19
CA LYS A 4 2.27 -39.57 33.26
C LYS A 4 2.84 -38.66 32.17
N SER A 5 3.13 -39.27 31.02
CA SER A 5 3.28 -38.62 29.72
C SER A 5 2.19 -39.21 28.83
N LYS A 6 1.39 -38.36 28.16
CA LYS A 6 0.93 -38.47 26.76
C LYS A 6 -0.34 -37.65 26.48
N ILE A 7 -0.23 -36.83 25.43
CA ILE A 7 -1.25 -36.48 24.42
C ILE A 7 -2.33 -35.48 24.83
N LEU A 8 -2.19 -34.22 24.37
CA LEU A 8 -3.24 -33.54 23.59
C LEU A 8 -2.63 -32.38 22.78
N THR A 9 -2.11 -32.70 21.59
CA THR A 9 -1.94 -31.73 20.50
C THR A 9 -3.19 -31.85 19.64
N LEU A 10 -4.09 -30.87 19.68
CA LEU A 10 -5.24 -30.82 18.78
C LEU A 10 -5.34 -29.44 18.12
N LEU A 11 -5.52 -29.51 16.81
CA LEU A 11 -5.64 -28.46 15.80
C LEU A 11 -6.36 -27.19 16.26
N THR A 12 -5.74 -26.04 15.99
CA THR A 12 -6.45 -24.78 15.74
C THR A 12 -5.93 -24.19 14.43
N CYS A 13 -6.59 -24.53 13.32
CA CYS A 13 -6.46 -23.79 12.06
C CYS A 13 -7.27 -22.49 12.20
N CYS A 14 -6.58 -21.34 12.22
CA CYS A 14 -7.21 -20.03 12.35
C CYS A 14 -7.91 -19.62 11.05
N ALA A 15 -9.24 -19.53 11.11
CA ALA A 15 -10.00 -18.58 10.32
C ALA A 15 -9.88 -17.21 11.02
N LEU A 16 -9.38 -16.22 10.29
CA LEU A 16 -9.29 -14.83 10.75
C LEU A 16 -10.70 -14.23 10.81
N LEU A 17 -11.21 -13.99 12.03
CA LEU A 17 -12.13 -12.91 12.42
C LEU A 17 -12.55 -13.14 13.89
N LEU A 18 -11.79 -12.59 14.83
CA LEU A 18 -12.27 -12.33 16.19
C LEU A 18 -12.30 -10.81 16.41
N PRO A 19 -13.46 -10.19 16.65
CA PRO A 19 -13.53 -8.79 17.04
C PRO A 19 -13.29 -8.65 18.55
N LEU A 20 -12.21 -7.97 18.94
CA LEU A 20 -12.03 -7.46 20.31
C LEU A 20 -12.73 -6.11 20.43
N CYS A 21 -13.93 -6.10 21.01
CA CYS A 21 -14.55 -4.90 21.58
C CYS A 21 -15.27 -5.24 22.88
N GLY A 22 -14.52 -5.29 23.98
CA GLY A 22 -15.03 -5.31 25.34
C GLY A 22 -15.01 -3.92 25.95
N GLY A 23 -15.93 -3.04 25.54
CA GLY A 23 -16.15 -1.75 26.19
C GLY A 23 -17.03 -1.93 27.43
N GLY A 24 -16.41 -2.08 28.60
CA GLY A 24 -17.11 -2.12 29.88
C GLY A 24 -17.81 -0.79 30.17
N ARG A 25 -19.14 -0.81 30.28
CA ARG A 25 -19.95 0.27 30.85
C ARG A 25 -19.63 0.40 32.34
N ALA A 26 -18.92 1.46 32.74
CA ALA A 26 -18.91 1.94 34.11
C ALA A 26 -19.76 3.21 34.22
N ARG A 27 -20.91 3.08 34.88
CA ARG A 27 -21.74 4.19 35.37
C ARG A 27 -20.98 4.82 36.56
N ALA A 28 -20.64 6.10 36.47
CA ALA A 28 -20.29 6.90 37.64
C ALA A 28 -21.06 8.23 37.56
N GLY A 29 -22.08 8.36 38.42
CA GLY A 29 -22.72 9.62 38.70
C GLY A 29 -21.84 10.43 39.65
N GLY A 30 -21.62 11.70 39.30
CA GLY A 30 -20.93 12.67 40.15
C GLY A 30 -21.30 14.07 39.73
N LYS A 31 -22.08 14.77 40.56
CA LYS A 31 -22.36 16.21 40.44
C LYS A 31 -21.05 16.99 40.59
N GLY A 32 -20.71 17.81 39.60
CA GLY A 32 -19.57 18.74 39.64
C GLY A 32 -19.98 20.07 39.00
N LYS A 33 -19.60 21.17 39.65
CA LYS A 33 -20.09 22.55 39.49
C LYS A 33 -19.72 23.19 38.15
N SER A 34 -20.54 24.14 37.73
CA SER A 34 -20.32 25.09 36.64
C SER A 34 -19.28 26.13 37.04
N ASP A 35 -18.07 26.03 36.51
CA ASP A 35 -17.08 27.11 36.54
C ASP A 35 -16.95 27.66 35.12
N GLY A 36 -17.33 28.94 34.96
CA GLY A 36 -17.26 29.66 33.70
C GLY A 36 -15.82 29.95 33.29
N GLU A 37 -15.50 29.65 32.04
CA GLU A 37 -14.18 29.94 31.47
C GLU A 37 -14.13 31.41 31.01
N PRO A 38 -13.08 32.19 31.34
CA PRO A 38 -13.02 33.62 30.99
C PRO A 38 -12.71 33.81 29.51
N ASP A 39 -13.53 34.63 28.84
CA ASP A 39 -13.28 35.15 27.50
C ASP A 39 -11.99 35.99 27.49
N SER A 40 -10.91 35.39 26.97
CA SER A 40 -9.63 36.05 26.76
C SER A 40 -9.08 35.72 25.38
N ARG A 41 -9.70 36.27 24.34
CA ARG A 41 -9.09 36.31 23.00
C ARG A 41 -8.72 37.74 22.63
N ALA A 42 -7.44 38.06 22.82
CA ALA A 42 -6.78 39.09 22.03
C ALA A 42 -7.00 38.80 20.52
N PRO A 43 -7.06 39.82 19.64
CA PRO A 43 -7.34 39.61 18.23
C PRO A 43 -6.20 38.83 17.58
N PHE A 44 -6.43 37.55 17.34
CA PHE A 44 -5.56 36.71 16.54
C PHE A 44 -5.60 37.22 15.09
N ASN A 45 -4.51 37.84 14.63
CA ASN A 45 -4.30 38.20 13.22
C ASN A 45 -4.08 36.93 12.40
N ARG A 46 -5.15 36.17 12.16
CA ARG A 46 -5.18 34.96 11.32
C ARG A 46 -5.53 35.34 9.89
N ASP A 47 -4.95 34.60 8.96
CA ASP A 47 -5.31 34.67 7.54
C ASP A 47 -6.82 34.46 7.34
N ARG A 48 -7.46 35.33 6.56
CA ARG A 48 -8.92 35.36 6.35
C ARG A 48 -9.34 34.63 5.07
N VAL A 49 -8.39 34.11 4.29
CA VAL A 49 -8.64 33.34 3.09
C VAL A 49 -8.16 31.90 3.28
N SER A 50 -8.97 30.93 2.89
CA SER A 50 -8.58 29.52 2.97
C SER A 50 -7.34 29.22 2.14
N ARG A 51 -6.52 28.30 2.66
CA ARG A 51 -5.29 27.85 2.00
C ARG A 51 -5.52 27.36 0.57
N GLY A 52 -6.60 26.62 0.34
CA GLY A 52 -6.95 26.09 -0.99
C GLY A 52 -7.19 27.19 -2.03
N LEU A 53 -7.89 28.27 -1.65
CA LEU A 53 -8.12 29.42 -2.54
C LEU A 53 -6.82 30.17 -2.86
N ARG A 54 -5.89 30.29 -1.91
CA ARG A 54 -4.56 30.90 -2.17
C ARG A 54 -3.71 30.05 -3.11
N GLU A 55 -3.70 28.73 -2.94
CA GLU A 55 -2.96 27.82 -3.81
C GLU A 55 -3.51 27.84 -5.24
N ARG A 56 -4.83 27.94 -5.42
CA ARG A 56 -5.48 28.14 -6.74
C ARG A 56 -5.06 29.46 -7.38
N LYS A 57 -5.09 30.55 -6.61
CA LYS A 57 -4.64 31.87 -7.08
C LYS A 57 -3.16 31.92 -7.50
N ALA A 58 -2.30 31.23 -6.76
CA ALA A 58 -0.88 31.12 -7.11
C ALA A 58 -0.65 30.38 -8.43
N ARG A 59 -1.46 29.36 -8.75
CA ARG A 59 -1.41 28.65 -10.05
C ARG A 59 -1.82 29.56 -11.21
N GLY A 60 -2.88 30.35 -11.06
CA GLY A 60 -3.35 31.31 -12.07
C GLY A 60 -2.32 32.37 -12.46
N GLN A 61 -1.43 32.74 -11.53
CA GLN A 61 -0.33 33.68 -11.77
C GLN A 61 0.90 33.05 -12.43
N SER A 62 1.17 31.76 -12.18
CA SER A 62 2.33 31.06 -12.78
C SER A 62 2.17 30.69 -14.27
N GLY A 63 0.96 30.85 -14.84
CA GLY A 63 0.62 30.37 -16.18
C GLY A 63 0.50 31.42 -17.30
N LYS A 64 0.79 32.71 -17.10
CA LYS A 64 0.51 33.75 -18.12
C LYS A 64 1.73 34.53 -18.63
N GLY A 65 2.32 33.99 -19.70
CA GLY A 65 2.95 34.73 -20.79
C GLY A 65 1.98 35.05 -21.94
N GLY A 66 0.67 35.18 -21.68
CA GLY A 66 -0.36 35.40 -22.70
C GLY A 66 -1.46 36.32 -22.18
N LYS A 67 -1.85 37.30 -23.02
CA LYS A 67 -2.80 38.39 -22.80
C LYS A 67 -3.98 38.05 -21.88
N GLY A 68 -4.25 38.96 -20.92
CA GLY A 68 -5.37 38.88 -19.99
C GLY A 68 -6.72 38.81 -20.70
N GLY A 69 -7.39 37.67 -20.52
CA GLY A 69 -8.84 37.50 -20.72
C GLY A 69 -9.53 37.38 -19.36
N ASP A 70 -10.71 37.98 -19.27
CA ASP A 70 -11.58 38.11 -18.11
C ASP A 70 -11.84 36.80 -17.34
N GLY A 71 -11.72 36.92 -16.01
CA GLY A 71 -12.74 36.46 -15.07
C GLY A 71 -12.97 34.95 -14.89
N GLU A 72 -11.97 34.21 -14.40
CA GLU A 72 -12.30 32.94 -13.73
C GLU A 72 -13.12 33.26 -12.47
N LYS A 73 -14.34 32.72 -12.43
CA LYS A 73 -15.27 32.92 -11.32
C LYS A 73 -15.10 31.79 -10.30
N LEU A 74 -14.82 32.16 -9.06
CA LEU A 74 -14.72 31.26 -7.93
C LEU A 74 -16.07 31.15 -7.23
N GLN A 75 -16.40 29.95 -6.77
CA GLN A 75 -17.51 29.72 -5.85
C GLN A 75 -16.94 29.67 -4.45
N VAL A 76 -17.39 30.53 -3.55
CA VAL A 76 -16.85 30.62 -2.20
C VAL A 76 -17.96 30.77 -1.18
N ILE A 77 -17.69 30.31 0.04
CA ILE A 77 -18.50 30.58 1.22
C ILE A 77 -17.86 31.74 1.99
N LEU A 78 -18.60 32.83 2.10
CA LEU A 78 -18.26 33.97 2.95
C LEU A 78 -18.83 33.75 4.34
N ARG A 79 -17.98 33.82 5.36
CA ARG A 79 -18.40 33.88 6.75
C ARG A 79 -18.31 35.31 7.25
N LEU A 80 -19.41 35.84 7.77
CA LEU A 80 -19.52 37.20 8.25
C LEU A 80 -19.59 37.23 9.78
N ASN A 81 -18.97 38.24 10.40
CA ASN A 81 -19.05 38.49 11.85
C ASN A 81 -20.18 39.48 12.21
N GLY A 82 -20.93 39.97 11.23
CA GLY A 82 -22.02 40.93 11.37
C GLY A 82 -22.82 41.07 10.08
N GLU A 83 -23.76 42.02 10.03
CA GLU A 83 -24.51 42.33 8.81
C GLU A 83 -23.58 42.90 7.72
N MET A 84 -23.87 42.60 6.45
CA MET A 84 -23.09 43.13 5.33
C MET A 84 -23.22 44.65 5.29
N SER A 85 -22.09 45.37 5.39
CA SER A 85 -22.11 46.83 5.28
C SER A 85 -22.53 47.29 3.89
N ASN A 86 -22.93 48.55 3.77
CA ASN A 86 -23.17 49.19 2.48
C ASN A 86 -21.91 49.18 1.59
N GLY A 87 -20.71 49.19 2.19
CA GLY A 87 -19.43 49.11 1.47
C GLY A 87 -19.23 47.74 0.83
N LEU A 88 -19.44 46.67 1.59
CA LEU A 88 -19.36 45.30 1.09
C LEU A 88 -20.43 45.03 0.02
N ASN A 89 -21.67 45.47 0.25
CA ASN A 89 -22.74 45.35 -0.74
C ASN A 89 -22.44 46.07 -2.05
N ASN A 90 -21.81 47.24 -1.99
CA ASN A 90 -21.40 47.99 -3.18
C ASN A 90 -20.23 47.30 -3.91
N LEU A 91 -19.29 46.71 -3.18
CA LEU A 91 -18.20 45.93 -3.77
C LEU A 91 -18.71 44.71 -4.53
N LEU A 92 -19.62 43.95 -3.91
CA LEU A 92 -20.23 42.77 -4.51
C LEU A 92 -20.96 43.14 -5.81
N LYS A 93 -21.72 44.24 -5.80
CA LYS A 93 -22.42 44.76 -6.99
C LYS A 93 -21.47 45.28 -8.07
N ARG A 94 -20.42 46.02 -7.69
CA ARG A 94 -19.44 46.62 -8.62
C ARG A 94 -18.63 45.58 -9.38
N ASN A 95 -18.31 44.46 -8.72
CA ASN A 95 -17.48 43.41 -9.32
C ASN A 95 -18.29 42.23 -9.89
N GLY A 96 -19.62 42.38 -10.07
CA GLY A 96 -20.46 41.34 -10.65
C GLY A 96 -20.53 40.06 -9.80
N VAL A 97 -20.33 40.17 -8.48
CA VAL A 97 -20.42 39.03 -7.57
C VAL A 97 -21.87 38.61 -7.45
N ARG A 98 -22.15 37.36 -7.79
CA ARG A 98 -23.48 36.76 -7.70
C ARG A 98 -23.61 36.05 -6.37
N VAL A 99 -24.42 36.58 -5.46
CA VAL A 99 -24.82 35.85 -4.26
C VAL A 99 -25.76 34.73 -4.68
N LYS A 100 -25.32 33.48 -4.52
CA LYS A 100 -26.11 32.29 -4.84
C LYS A 100 -27.14 32.02 -3.73
N GLN A 101 -26.71 32.14 -2.49
CA GLN A 101 -27.56 31.84 -1.32
C GLN A 101 -27.06 32.57 -0.07
N GLU A 102 -27.98 33.16 0.70
CA GLU A 102 -27.71 33.67 2.04
C GLU A 102 -28.09 32.63 3.10
N LEU A 103 -27.15 32.30 3.97
CA LEU A 103 -27.29 31.36 5.09
C LEU A 103 -27.39 32.16 6.39
N ARG A 104 -28.47 32.93 6.52
CA ARG A 104 -28.65 33.97 7.57
C ARG A 104 -28.49 33.45 8.99
N ASN A 105 -28.98 32.25 9.28
CA ASN A 105 -28.87 31.62 10.62
C ASN A 105 -27.42 31.29 11.03
N PHE A 106 -26.51 31.21 10.07
CA PHE A 106 -25.10 30.89 10.29
C PHE A 106 -24.18 32.08 10.04
N GLY A 107 -24.72 33.24 9.66
CA GLY A 107 -23.94 34.41 9.26
C GLY A 107 -23.05 34.14 8.04
N MET A 108 -23.53 33.35 7.08
CA MET A 108 -22.75 32.95 5.90
C MET A 108 -23.47 33.30 4.59
N ALA A 109 -22.71 33.42 3.49
CA ALA A 109 -23.25 33.57 2.15
C ALA A 109 -22.43 32.76 1.14
N ALA A 110 -23.10 31.96 0.31
CA ALA A 110 -22.49 31.31 -0.85
C ALA A 110 -22.50 32.31 -2.02
N VAL A 111 -21.34 32.64 -2.55
CA VAL A 111 -21.17 33.66 -3.59
C VAL A 111 -20.28 33.18 -4.72
N GLU A 112 -20.55 33.68 -5.92
CA GLU A 112 -19.74 33.49 -7.10
C GLU A 112 -19.07 34.82 -7.47
N LEU A 113 -17.74 34.88 -7.40
CA LEU A 113 -16.97 36.11 -7.57
C LEU A 113 -15.77 35.94 -8.50
N PRO A 114 -15.32 37.00 -9.20
CA PRO A 114 -14.05 36.96 -9.91
C PRO A 114 -12.88 36.81 -8.94
N GLU A 115 -11.89 35.98 -9.28
CA GLU A 115 -10.69 35.75 -8.45
C GLU A 115 -9.97 37.04 -8.02
N SER A 116 -9.97 38.07 -8.88
CA SER A 116 -9.36 39.38 -8.61
C SER A 116 -9.93 40.08 -7.38
N THR A 117 -11.15 39.73 -6.95
CA THR A 117 -11.84 40.38 -5.84
C THR A 117 -11.53 39.75 -4.48
N LEU A 118 -10.82 38.62 -4.45
CA LEU A 118 -10.60 37.82 -3.24
C LEU A 118 -9.83 38.57 -2.14
N ASP A 119 -8.79 39.33 -2.51
CA ASP A 119 -7.98 40.10 -1.54
C ASP A 119 -8.74 41.33 -1.01
N GLU A 120 -9.45 42.04 -1.90
CA GLU A 120 -10.28 43.19 -1.52
C GLU A 120 -11.41 42.74 -0.59
N LEU A 121 -12.01 41.58 -0.86
CA LEU A 121 -13.06 41.00 -0.01
C LEU A 121 -12.53 40.59 1.38
N ALA A 122 -11.33 40.03 1.45
CA ALA A 122 -10.70 39.66 2.72
C ALA A 122 -10.32 40.88 3.59
N SER A 123 -10.27 42.08 3.01
CA SER A 123 -9.89 43.32 3.72
C SER A 123 -11.02 43.92 4.57
N PHE A 124 -12.27 43.52 4.36
CA PHE A 124 -13.42 44.00 5.13
C PHE A 124 -13.44 43.42 6.54
N GLU A 125 -13.70 44.24 7.56
CA GLU A 125 -13.74 43.80 8.96
C GLU A 125 -14.90 42.85 9.25
N GLU A 126 -16.02 43.03 8.56
CA GLU A 126 -17.18 42.16 8.66
C GLU A 126 -16.95 40.77 8.03
N VAL A 127 -15.93 40.59 7.19
CA VAL A 127 -15.55 39.29 6.61
C VAL A 127 -14.62 38.56 7.57
N SER A 128 -15.18 37.53 8.20
CA SER A 128 -14.49 36.65 9.15
C SER A 128 -13.52 35.71 8.44
N PHE A 129 -14.01 35.06 7.37
CA PHE A 129 -13.27 34.06 6.63
C PHE A 129 -13.89 33.78 5.27
N ILE A 130 -13.07 33.39 4.29
CA ILE A 130 -13.47 33.00 2.94
C ILE A 130 -12.99 31.57 2.67
N SER A 131 -13.91 30.63 2.48
CA SER A 131 -13.61 29.23 2.13
C SER A 131 -14.14 28.86 0.74
N ASP A 132 -13.63 27.79 0.15
CA ASP A 132 -14.14 27.25 -1.11
C ASP A 132 -15.57 26.71 -0.91
N ASP A 133 -16.43 26.87 -1.90
CA ASP A 133 -17.75 26.22 -1.97
C ASP A 133 -17.58 24.90 -2.74
N SER A 134 -16.98 23.92 -2.07
CA SER A 134 -16.58 22.66 -2.67
C SER A 134 -17.80 21.79 -3.03
N VAL A 135 -17.77 21.20 -4.24
CA VAL A 135 -18.75 20.21 -4.66
C VAL A 135 -18.65 18.96 -3.76
N THR A 136 -19.79 18.50 -3.24
CA THR A 136 -19.89 17.23 -2.50
C THR A 136 -20.31 16.12 -3.46
N GLU A 137 -19.46 15.12 -3.66
CA GLU A 137 -19.71 13.94 -4.50
C GLU A 137 -19.89 12.67 -3.65
N ALA A 138 -20.42 11.60 -4.25
CA ALA A 138 -20.46 10.27 -3.61
C ALA A 138 -19.02 9.81 -3.28
N LEU A 139 -18.78 9.42 -2.02
CA LEU A 139 -17.46 9.18 -1.45
C LEU A 139 -16.90 7.79 -1.80
N GLY A 140 -16.67 7.53 -3.07
CA GLY A 140 -15.79 6.45 -3.49
C GLY A 140 -14.45 7.02 -3.98
N HIS A 141 -13.38 6.64 -3.28
CA HIS A 141 -12.08 7.29 -3.39
C HIS A 141 -10.94 6.35 -3.80
N VAL A 142 -11.20 5.05 -3.97
CA VAL A 142 -10.13 4.06 -4.21
C VAL A 142 -9.44 4.30 -5.56
N SER A 143 -10.20 4.48 -6.63
CA SER A 143 -9.63 4.73 -7.96
C SER A 143 -8.97 6.12 -8.05
N LYS A 144 -9.53 7.13 -7.36
CA LYS A 144 -8.94 8.48 -7.20
C LYS A 144 -7.62 8.44 -6.43
N THR A 145 -7.61 7.90 -5.20
CA THR A 145 -6.44 7.91 -4.30
C THR A 145 -5.29 7.05 -4.81
N THR A 146 -5.57 5.91 -5.47
CA THR A 146 -4.53 5.08 -6.09
C THR A 146 -3.95 5.71 -7.37
N GLY A 147 -4.63 6.72 -7.94
CA GLY A 147 -4.32 7.31 -9.23
C GLY A 147 -4.78 6.46 -10.42
N ALA A 148 -5.67 5.48 -10.21
CA ALA A 148 -6.26 4.70 -11.30
C ALA A 148 -7.07 5.59 -12.24
N ASP A 149 -7.88 6.52 -11.73
CA ASP A 149 -8.63 7.48 -12.57
C ASP A 149 -7.70 8.29 -13.48
N ALA A 150 -6.59 8.77 -12.90
CA ALA A 150 -5.57 9.50 -13.64
C ALA A 150 -4.89 8.61 -14.70
N ALA A 151 -4.74 7.30 -14.45
CA ALA A 151 -4.23 6.36 -15.44
C ALA A 151 -5.26 6.11 -16.56
N MET A 152 -6.53 5.87 -16.23
CA MET A 152 -7.59 5.56 -17.19
C MET A 152 -7.94 6.77 -18.09
N ALA A 153 -7.78 8.00 -17.58
CA ALA A 153 -8.03 9.23 -18.32
C ALA A 153 -6.91 9.64 -19.31
N GLN A 154 -5.74 8.99 -19.25
CA GLN A 154 -4.61 9.28 -20.14
C GLN A 154 -4.74 8.54 -21.49
N THR A 155 -4.14 9.12 -22.54
CA THR A 155 -3.95 8.47 -23.84
C THR A 155 -2.57 7.84 -23.91
N TYR A 156 -2.50 6.57 -24.32
CA TYR A 156 -1.28 5.79 -24.39
C TYR A 156 -0.91 5.47 -25.84
N SER A 157 0.32 5.00 -26.07
CA SER A 157 0.82 4.78 -27.43
C SER A 157 0.06 3.71 -28.22
N SER A 158 -0.55 2.72 -27.56
CA SER A 158 -1.29 1.62 -28.21
C SER A 158 -2.80 1.59 -27.95
N VAL A 159 -3.28 2.36 -26.97
CA VAL A 159 -4.69 2.35 -26.52
C VAL A 159 -5.13 3.75 -26.12
N SER A 160 -6.37 4.11 -26.45
CA SER A 160 -6.90 5.46 -26.19
C SER A 160 -7.15 5.72 -24.71
N GLN A 161 -7.52 4.68 -23.96
CA GLN A 161 -7.76 4.66 -22.52
C GLN A 161 -7.40 3.25 -22.00
N LEU A 162 -6.93 3.17 -20.76
CA LEU A 162 -6.74 1.88 -20.07
C LEU A 162 -7.94 1.59 -19.19
N ASN A 163 -8.36 0.33 -19.16
CA ASN A 163 -9.42 -0.18 -18.29
C ASN A 163 -9.22 -1.67 -17.96
N GLY A 164 -8.17 -2.31 -18.44
CA GLY A 164 -7.87 -3.73 -18.28
C GLY A 164 -8.40 -4.62 -19.41
N THR A 165 -8.94 -4.04 -20.51
CA THR A 165 -9.52 -4.80 -21.62
C THR A 165 -8.54 -5.88 -22.10
N GLY A 166 -9.06 -7.10 -22.23
CA GLY A 166 -8.32 -8.23 -22.78
C GLY A 166 -7.39 -8.93 -21.79
N VAL A 167 -7.21 -8.44 -20.57
CA VAL A 167 -6.38 -9.08 -19.54
C VAL A 167 -7.23 -9.92 -18.59
N GLY A 168 -6.79 -11.15 -18.30
CA GLY A 168 -7.40 -12.02 -17.30
C GLY A 168 -6.76 -11.88 -15.93
N ILE A 169 -7.59 -11.69 -14.90
CA ILE A 169 -7.23 -11.69 -13.48
C ILE A 169 -7.87 -12.92 -12.82
N ALA A 170 -7.03 -13.84 -12.34
CA ALA A 170 -7.51 -14.98 -11.54
C ALA A 170 -7.64 -14.59 -10.07
N ILE A 171 -8.82 -14.77 -9.51
CA ILE A 171 -9.13 -14.50 -8.10
C ILE A 171 -9.20 -15.84 -7.38
N LEU A 172 -8.22 -16.12 -6.51
CA LEU A 172 -8.18 -17.35 -5.72
C LEU A 172 -8.70 -17.03 -4.32
N ASP A 173 -10.02 -17.20 -4.11
CA ASP A 173 -10.71 -16.73 -2.90
C ASP A 173 -11.95 -17.59 -2.56
N SER A 174 -12.99 -17.03 -1.93
CA SER A 174 -14.21 -17.74 -1.52
C SER A 174 -15.28 -17.95 -2.61
N GLY A 175 -15.00 -17.51 -3.83
CA GLY A 175 -15.92 -17.48 -4.97
C GLY A 175 -16.17 -16.04 -5.44
N ILE A 176 -16.91 -15.88 -6.55
CA ILE A 176 -17.45 -14.59 -6.99
C ILE A 176 -18.96 -14.71 -7.21
N TYR A 177 -19.73 -13.75 -6.68
CA TYR A 177 -21.14 -13.59 -7.03
C TYR A 177 -21.27 -12.93 -8.41
N ASP A 178 -21.28 -13.74 -9.46
CA ASP A 178 -21.23 -13.32 -10.86
C ASP A 178 -22.48 -12.57 -11.38
N GLN A 179 -23.58 -12.60 -10.63
CA GLN A 179 -24.81 -11.84 -10.90
C GLN A 179 -24.75 -10.39 -10.40
N HIS A 180 -23.68 -10.01 -9.69
CA HIS A 180 -23.49 -8.63 -9.27
C HIS A 180 -23.35 -7.70 -10.48
N ALA A 181 -24.07 -6.58 -10.50
CA ALA A 181 -24.11 -5.69 -11.65
C ALA A 181 -22.71 -5.12 -12.00
N ASP A 182 -21.83 -4.88 -11.03
CA ASP A 182 -20.46 -4.43 -11.31
C ASP A 182 -19.62 -5.42 -12.11
N PHE A 183 -20.00 -6.72 -12.18
CA PHE A 183 -19.27 -7.69 -12.99
C PHE A 183 -19.83 -7.86 -14.40
N LEU A 184 -20.86 -7.11 -14.77
CA LEU A 184 -21.30 -7.08 -16.15
C LEU A 184 -20.31 -6.29 -17.03
N ASP A 185 -20.31 -6.60 -18.32
CA ASP A 185 -19.57 -5.86 -19.34
C ASP A 185 -20.09 -4.41 -19.51
N ALA A 186 -19.40 -3.61 -20.31
CA ALA A 186 -19.79 -2.22 -20.60
C ALA A 186 -21.16 -2.07 -21.28
N ALA A 187 -21.73 -3.13 -21.86
CA ALA A 187 -23.08 -3.15 -22.42
C ALA A 187 -24.15 -3.58 -21.39
N GLY A 188 -23.76 -4.26 -20.32
CA GLY A 188 -24.65 -4.79 -19.28
C GLY A 188 -25.29 -6.11 -19.72
N THR A 189 -24.71 -6.78 -20.70
CA THR A 189 -25.32 -7.92 -21.41
C THR A 189 -24.68 -9.25 -21.07
N ALA A 190 -23.41 -9.25 -20.66
CA ALA A 190 -22.68 -10.46 -20.31
C ALA A 190 -21.85 -10.26 -19.04
N SER A 191 -21.61 -11.34 -18.30
CA SER A 191 -20.69 -11.32 -17.16
C SER A 191 -19.24 -11.31 -17.65
N ARG A 192 -18.41 -10.51 -16.98
CA ARG A 192 -16.94 -10.51 -17.11
C ARG A 192 -16.29 -11.57 -16.22
N VAL A 193 -17.05 -12.26 -15.37
CA VAL A 193 -16.62 -13.53 -14.77
C VAL A 193 -16.70 -14.60 -15.85
N VAL A 194 -15.62 -14.76 -16.61
CA VAL A 194 -15.61 -15.59 -17.83
C VAL A 194 -15.40 -17.08 -17.55
N PHE A 195 -15.01 -17.43 -16.33
CA PHE A 195 -14.83 -18.80 -15.88
C PHE A 195 -14.96 -18.89 -14.36
N ASN A 196 -15.55 -19.99 -13.88
CA ASN A 196 -15.56 -20.33 -12.46
C ASN A 196 -15.18 -21.80 -12.26
N LYS A 197 -14.46 -22.09 -11.16
CA LYS A 197 -14.17 -23.46 -10.74
C LYS A 197 -13.95 -23.54 -9.23
N ASN A 198 -14.52 -24.59 -8.65
CA ASN A 198 -14.43 -24.85 -7.22
C ASN A 198 -13.42 -25.96 -6.91
N PHE A 199 -12.48 -25.67 -6.02
CA PHE A 199 -11.47 -26.61 -5.52
C PHE A 199 -11.76 -27.07 -4.09
N VAL A 200 -12.76 -26.48 -3.42
CA VAL A 200 -13.21 -26.89 -2.09
C VAL A 200 -13.97 -28.21 -2.20
N THR A 201 -13.31 -29.31 -1.83
CA THR A 201 -13.85 -30.66 -1.99
C THR A 201 -15.02 -30.98 -1.04
N THR A 202 -15.25 -30.15 -0.03
CA THR A 202 -16.31 -30.35 0.97
C THR A 202 -17.65 -29.70 0.58
N GLU A 203 -17.69 -28.88 -0.47
CA GLU A 203 -18.87 -28.11 -0.86
C GLU A 203 -18.94 -28.02 -2.40
N PRO A 204 -19.96 -28.55 -3.08
CA PRO A 204 -20.03 -28.55 -4.55
C PRO A 204 -20.69 -27.25 -5.09
N ARG A 205 -20.03 -26.11 -4.92
CA ARG A 205 -20.58 -24.80 -5.33
C ARG A 205 -19.51 -23.82 -5.79
N THR A 206 -19.89 -22.87 -6.65
CA THR A 206 -19.00 -21.86 -7.24
C THR A 206 -19.39 -20.42 -6.90
N ASP A 207 -20.56 -20.19 -6.31
CA ASP A 207 -20.95 -18.87 -5.80
C ASP A 207 -20.19 -18.52 -4.50
N ASP A 208 -20.39 -17.30 -4.01
CA ASP A 208 -19.63 -16.74 -2.87
C ASP A 208 -20.49 -16.53 -1.60
N PRO A 209 -20.87 -17.59 -0.88
CA PRO A 209 -21.64 -17.45 0.36
C PRO A 209 -20.86 -16.80 1.51
N TYR A 210 -19.53 -16.69 1.41
CA TYR A 210 -18.72 -16.02 2.41
C TYR A 210 -18.74 -14.49 2.19
N GLY A 211 -18.59 -14.05 0.94
CA GLY A 211 -18.68 -12.66 0.49
C GLY A 211 -17.33 -11.97 0.27
N HIS A 212 -16.22 -12.58 0.72
CA HIS A 212 -14.89 -11.96 0.63
C HIS A 212 -14.38 -11.89 -0.81
N GLY A 213 -14.49 -12.97 -1.58
CA GLY A 213 -14.01 -13.03 -2.96
C GLY A 213 -14.73 -12.06 -3.89
N THR A 214 -16.04 -11.87 -3.71
CA THR A 214 -16.83 -10.86 -4.42
C THR A 214 -16.31 -9.44 -4.17
N HIS A 215 -16.00 -9.10 -2.90
CA HIS A 215 -15.46 -7.80 -2.54
C HIS A 215 -14.07 -7.57 -3.14
N VAL A 216 -13.20 -8.58 -3.08
CA VAL A 216 -11.87 -8.59 -3.69
C VAL A 216 -11.94 -8.41 -5.20
N ALA A 217 -12.83 -9.14 -5.87
CA ALA A 217 -13.03 -9.03 -7.31
C ALA A 217 -13.54 -7.64 -7.73
N GLY A 218 -14.43 -7.03 -6.94
CA GLY A 218 -14.91 -5.67 -7.16
C GLY A 218 -13.79 -4.62 -7.05
N LEU A 219 -12.86 -4.76 -6.08
CA LEU A 219 -11.72 -3.86 -5.95
C LEU A 219 -10.74 -3.98 -7.13
N ALA A 220 -10.54 -5.21 -7.63
CA ALA A 220 -9.66 -5.46 -8.76
C ALA A 220 -10.26 -4.91 -10.07
N ALA A 221 -11.54 -5.20 -10.32
CA ALA A 221 -12.14 -5.03 -11.64
C ALA A 221 -13.64 -4.73 -11.64
N GLY A 222 -14.24 -4.23 -10.56
CA GLY A 222 -15.64 -3.79 -10.55
C GLY A 222 -15.88 -2.66 -11.56
N PHE A 223 -16.95 -2.75 -12.35
CA PHE A 223 -17.34 -1.72 -13.31
C PHE A 223 -18.06 -0.56 -12.60
N ASP A 224 -18.32 0.52 -13.32
CA ASP A 224 -18.95 1.74 -12.81
C ASP A 224 -20.49 1.71 -12.80
N ARG A 225 -21.12 0.52 -12.83
CA ARG A 225 -22.58 0.37 -13.07
C ARG A 225 -23.42 0.78 -11.88
N VAL A 226 -22.97 0.51 -10.66
CA VAL A 226 -23.75 0.74 -9.45
C VAL A 226 -23.31 2.05 -8.77
N LYS A 227 -24.27 2.78 -8.20
CA LYS A 227 -24.09 4.10 -7.54
C LYS A 227 -23.32 5.12 -8.40
N GLY A 228 -23.54 5.12 -9.72
CA GLY A 228 -22.94 6.09 -10.65
C GLY A 228 -21.41 6.02 -10.73
N GLY A 229 -20.84 4.85 -10.50
CA GLY A 229 -19.39 4.61 -10.65
C GLY A 229 -18.54 4.97 -9.44
N ALA A 230 -19.15 5.37 -8.32
CA ALA A 230 -18.42 5.78 -7.13
C ALA A 230 -17.39 4.72 -6.66
N TYR A 231 -17.74 3.43 -6.73
CA TYR A 231 -16.94 2.34 -6.15
C TYR A 231 -16.30 1.43 -7.19
N SER A 232 -15.89 2.01 -8.32
CA SER A 232 -15.21 1.29 -9.40
C SER A 232 -13.89 0.66 -8.93
N GLY A 233 -13.59 -0.53 -9.47
CA GLY A 233 -12.30 -1.19 -9.30
C GLY A 233 -11.19 -0.51 -10.11
N VAL A 234 -9.97 -1.05 -10.01
CA VAL A 234 -8.81 -0.47 -10.72
C VAL A 234 -8.80 -0.80 -12.22
N ALA A 235 -9.12 -2.05 -12.59
CA ALA A 235 -9.13 -2.52 -13.98
C ALA A 235 -10.57 -2.89 -14.39
N THR A 236 -11.39 -1.87 -14.60
CA THR A 236 -12.85 -1.98 -14.72
C THR A 236 -13.35 -2.92 -15.81
N ASP A 237 -12.60 -3.18 -16.88
CA ASP A 237 -12.97 -4.05 -18.01
C ASP A 237 -12.08 -5.30 -18.14
N ALA A 238 -11.29 -5.62 -17.11
CA ALA A 238 -10.57 -6.89 -17.05
C ALA A 238 -11.54 -8.09 -16.94
N LYS A 239 -11.10 -9.24 -17.46
CA LYS A 239 -11.81 -10.52 -17.31
C LYS A 239 -11.47 -11.14 -15.98
N LEU A 240 -12.47 -11.66 -15.27
CA LEU A 240 -12.33 -12.32 -13.98
C LEU A 240 -12.41 -13.84 -14.15
N ILE A 241 -11.45 -14.56 -13.55
CA ILE A 241 -11.42 -16.01 -13.48
C ILE A 241 -11.59 -16.39 -12.00
N ASP A 242 -12.76 -16.91 -11.64
CA ASP A 242 -13.11 -17.27 -10.27
C ASP A 242 -12.60 -18.68 -9.93
N LEU A 243 -11.60 -18.76 -9.04
CA LEU A 243 -11.06 -20.03 -8.56
C LEU A 243 -11.28 -20.13 -7.06
N ARG A 244 -12.39 -20.76 -6.69
CA ARG A 244 -12.81 -20.89 -5.30
C ARG A 244 -11.95 -21.89 -4.54
N VAL A 245 -11.26 -21.40 -3.51
CA VAL A 245 -10.35 -22.15 -2.63
C VAL A 245 -10.65 -21.95 -1.13
N LEU A 246 -11.63 -21.12 -0.78
CA LEU A 246 -12.15 -20.96 0.59
C LEU A 246 -13.59 -21.46 0.69
N ASP A 247 -13.91 -22.15 1.79
CA ASP A 247 -15.25 -22.65 2.09
C ASP A 247 -16.23 -21.51 2.45
N SER A 248 -17.50 -21.86 2.68
CA SER A 248 -18.54 -20.88 3.01
C SER A 248 -18.32 -20.11 4.33
N LYS A 249 -17.28 -20.45 5.09
CA LYS A 249 -16.87 -19.79 6.34
C LYS A 249 -15.51 -19.09 6.20
N GLY A 250 -14.97 -18.99 4.98
CA GLY A 250 -13.67 -18.38 4.72
C GLY A 250 -12.47 -19.26 5.08
N ARG A 251 -12.66 -20.58 5.22
CA ARG A 251 -11.57 -21.51 5.56
C ARG A 251 -11.03 -22.19 4.32
N GLY A 252 -9.71 -22.18 4.17
CA GLY A 252 -9.01 -22.84 3.07
C GLY A 252 -8.20 -24.05 3.50
N GLN A 253 -7.70 -24.79 2.51
CA GLN A 253 -6.64 -25.77 2.67
C GLN A 253 -5.54 -25.50 1.64
N THR A 254 -4.28 -25.70 2.03
CA THR A 254 -3.12 -25.54 1.13
C THR A 254 -3.27 -26.38 -0.14
N SER A 255 -3.81 -27.60 -0.04
CA SER A 255 -4.07 -28.48 -1.19
C SER A 255 -5.07 -27.89 -2.20
N TRP A 256 -6.11 -27.20 -1.74
CA TRP A 256 -7.08 -26.54 -2.62
C TRP A 256 -6.45 -25.36 -3.35
N LEU A 257 -5.63 -24.57 -2.64
CA LEU A 257 -4.88 -23.46 -3.24
C LEU A 257 -3.88 -23.95 -4.29
N LEU A 258 -3.11 -25.00 -3.97
CA LEU A 258 -2.16 -25.61 -4.91
C LEU A 258 -2.85 -26.16 -6.17
N ALA A 259 -4.01 -26.82 -6.01
CA ALA A 259 -4.78 -27.31 -7.14
C ALA A 259 -5.30 -26.17 -8.05
N ALA A 260 -5.65 -25.02 -7.46
CA ALA A 260 -6.03 -23.83 -8.23
C ALA A 260 -4.84 -23.23 -8.98
N LEU A 261 -3.67 -23.12 -8.33
CA LEU A 261 -2.44 -22.63 -8.97
C LEU A 261 -1.97 -23.55 -10.11
N ASP A 262 -2.05 -24.87 -9.92
CA ASP A 262 -1.79 -25.86 -10.98
C ASP A 262 -2.76 -25.68 -12.17
N TRP A 263 -4.04 -25.47 -11.88
CA TRP A 263 -5.02 -25.18 -12.93
C TRP A 263 -4.70 -23.88 -13.67
N VAL A 264 -4.25 -22.82 -12.98
CA VAL A 264 -3.80 -21.58 -13.63
C VAL A 264 -2.63 -21.87 -14.57
N ALA A 265 -1.61 -22.59 -14.11
CA ALA A 265 -0.46 -22.97 -14.94
C ALA A 265 -0.87 -23.71 -16.22
N ALA A 266 -1.93 -24.53 -16.16
CA ALA A 266 -2.46 -25.26 -17.30
C ALA A 266 -3.38 -24.43 -18.22
N ASN A 267 -3.97 -23.33 -17.75
CA ASN A 267 -5.04 -22.61 -18.46
C ASN A 267 -4.78 -21.11 -18.70
N TYR A 268 -3.62 -20.59 -18.28
CA TYR A 268 -3.33 -19.15 -18.38
C TYR A 268 -3.39 -18.62 -19.81
N THR A 269 -2.98 -19.42 -20.81
CA THR A 269 -3.06 -19.03 -22.22
C THR A 269 -4.50 -18.94 -22.72
N THR A 270 -5.35 -19.91 -22.34
CA THR A 270 -6.77 -19.98 -22.73
C THR A 270 -7.56 -18.74 -22.30
N TYR A 271 -7.34 -18.28 -21.07
CA TYR A 271 -8.08 -17.14 -20.50
C TYR A 271 -7.27 -15.85 -20.47
N ASN A 272 -6.08 -15.83 -21.09
CA ASN A 272 -5.10 -14.74 -21.00
C ASN A 272 -4.87 -14.26 -19.56
N ILE A 273 -4.69 -15.21 -18.62
CA ILE A 273 -4.40 -14.92 -17.22
C ILE A 273 -2.99 -14.35 -17.14
N ARG A 274 -2.91 -13.05 -16.81
CA ARG A 274 -1.63 -12.36 -16.62
C ARG A 274 -1.37 -12.03 -15.15
N VAL A 275 -2.44 -12.01 -14.35
CA VAL A 275 -2.39 -11.66 -12.94
C VAL A 275 -3.16 -12.69 -12.11
N VAL A 276 -2.59 -13.10 -10.98
CA VAL A 276 -3.21 -13.95 -9.97
C VAL A 276 -3.25 -13.16 -8.66
N ASN A 277 -4.45 -12.97 -8.11
CA ASN A 277 -4.66 -12.33 -6.82
C ASN A 277 -4.91 -13.37 -5.73
N ILE A 278 -4.08 -13.36 -4.70
CA ILE A 278 -4.21 -14.21 -3.51
C ILE A 278 -4.41 -13.32 -2.28
N SER A 279 -5.69 -12.99 -2.02
CA SER A 279 -6.12 -12.16 -0.88
C SER A 279 -6.35 -12.98 0.41
N LEU A 280 -5.59 -14.06 0.56
CA LEU A 280 -5.62 -14.98 1.69
C LEU A 280 -4.20 -15.40 2.04
N GLY A 281 -4.01 -15.98 3.22
CA GLY A 281 -2.71 -16.49 3.60
C GLY A 281 -2.75 -17.26 4.91
N ALA A 282 -1.64 -17.93 5.20
CA ALA A 282 -1.42 -18.64 6.45
C ALA A 282 -0.14 -18.14 7.13
N PRO A 283 0.02 -18.37 8.44
CA PRO A 283 1.30 -18.12 9.10
C PRO A 283 2.44 -18.83 8.35
N ALA A 284 3.52 -18.08 8.07
CA ALA A 284 4.72 -18.62 7.45
C ALA A 284 5.55 -19.34 8.51
N VAL A 285 5.66 -20.67 8.41
CA VAL A 285 6.44 -21.51 9.33
C VAL A 285 7.73 -21.96 8.65
N ASP A 286 7.58 -22.57 7.47
CA ASP A 286 8.68 -23.09 6.67
C ASP A 286 9.33 -21.97 5.85
N SER A 287 10.58 -22.19 5.44
CA SER A 287 11.27 -21.30 4.52
C SER A 287 10.48 -21.16 3.22
N TRP A 288 10.54 -20.00 2.57
CA TRP A 288 9.94 -19.81 1.25
C TRP A 288 10.48 -20.79 0.20
N GLU A 289 11.68 -21.35 0.39
CA GLU A 289 12.27 -22.37 -0.49
C GLU A 289 11.56 -23.74 -0.37
N ASP A 290 11.09 -24.06 0.83
CA ASP A 290 10.45 -25.35 1.16
C ASP A 290 8.90 -25.26 1.11
N ASP A 291 8.34 -24.06 1.23
CA ASP A 291 6.90 -23.83 1.18
C ASP A 291 6.33 -24.19 -0.22
N PRO A 292 5.40 -25.16 -0.31
CA PRO A 292 4.91 -25.64 -1.59
C PRO A 292 4.08 -24.60 -2.36
N VAL A 293 3.43 -23.66 -1.65
CA VAL A 293 2.71 -22.55 -2.29
C VAL A 293 3.71 -21.56 -2.87
N CYS A 294 4.79 -21.27 -2.15
CA CYS A 294 5.87 -20.42 -2.66
C CYS A 294 6.55 -21.03 -3.90
N ASP A 295 6.74 -22.36 -3.94
CA ASP A 295 7.20 -23.08 -5.13
C ASP A 295 6.24 -22.90 -6.32
N ALA A 296 4.93 -23.10 -6.09
CA ALA A 296 3.92 -22.90 -7.13
C ALA A 296 3.90 -21.45 -7.65
N VAL A 297 4.01 -20.46 -6.77
CA VAL A 297 4.12 -19.04 -7.13
C VAL A 297 5.34 -18.78 -8.00
N ARG A 298 6.50 -19.33 -7.64
CA ARG A 298 7.73 -19.23 -8.44
C ARG A 298 7.56 -19.83 -9.84
N ARG A 299 6.86 -20.95 -9.98
CA ARG A 299 6.55 -21.54 -11.29
C ARG A 299 5.66 -20.63 -12.14
N LEU A 300 4.63 -20.02 -11.56
CA LEU A 300 3.78 -19.06 -12.29
C LEU A 300 4.54 -17.80 -12.69
N TYR A 301 5.44 -17.30 -11.83
CA TYR A 301 6.33 -16.18 -12.15
C TYR A 301 7.15 -16.46 -13.42
N HIS A 302 7.72 -17.66 -13.54
CA HIS A 302 8.48 -18.07 -14.72
C HIS A 302 7.62 -18.25 -15.99
N LEU A 303 6.31 -18.40 -15.86
CA LEU A 303 5.36 -18.36 -16.99
C LEU A 303 5.00 -16.92 -17.41
N GLY A 304 5.54 -15.90 -16.73
CA GLY A 304 5.25 -14.49 -16.98
C GLY A 304 3.94 -14.01 -16.35
N ILE A 305 3.41 -14.77 -15.38
CA ILE A 305 2.21 -14.42 -14.63
C ILE A 305 2.63 -13.67 -13.36
N VAL A 306 2.02 -12.52 -13.11
CA VAL A 306 2.24 -11.75 -11.89
C VAL A 306 1.36 -12.31 -10.78
N VAL A 307 1.97 -12.80 -9.69
CA VAL A 307 1.24 -13.18 -8.48
C VAL A 307 1.31 -12.04 -7.48
N VAL A 308 0.15 -11.60 -7.01
CA VAL A 308 0.00 -10.57 -5.99
C VAL A 308 -0.59 -11.22 -4.73
N ALA A 309 0.09 -11.07 -3.60
CA ALA A 309 -0.26 -11.73 -2.35
C ALA A 309 -0.41 -10.73 -1.20
N ALA A 310 -1.39 -10.96 -0.32
CA ALA A 310 -1.58 -10.17 0.88
C ALA A 310 -0.41 -10.39 1.88
N ALA A 311 0.06 -9.31 2.51
CA ALA A 311 1.14 -9.41 3.51
C ALA A 311 0.71 -10.13 4.80
N GLY A 312 -0.58 -10.09 5.15
CA GLY A 312 -1.10 -10.56 6.43
C GLY A 312 -1.66 -9.42 7.30
N ASN A 313 -2.42 -9.78 8.34
CA ASN A 313 -3.12 -8.81 9.21
C ASN A 313 -2.65 -8.88 10.67
N ASN A 314 -1.39 -9.29 10.86
CA ASN A 314 -0.79 -9.61 12.16
C ASN A 314 0.22 -8.53 12.59
N GLY A 315 0.01 -7.28 12.15
CA GLY A 315 0.86 -6.14 12.49
C GLY A 315 0.83 -5.70 13.96
N LYS A 316 -0.05 -6.29 14.77
CA LYS A 316 -0.17 -6.06 16.22
C LYS A 316 -0.35 -7.37 16.97
N ASN A 317 0.23 -7.45 18.16
CA ASN A 317 -0.01 -8.55 19.09
C ASN A 317 -1.36 -8.38 19.84
N GLY A 318 -1.70 -9.35 20.69
CA GLY A 318 -2.94 -9.32 21.49
C GLY A 318 -3.04 -8.14 22.47
N ALA A 319 -1.93 -7.46 22.78
CA ALA A 319 -1.90 -6.24 23.59
C ALA A 319 -1.99 -4.95 22.74
N GLY A 320 -2.14 -5.07 21.42
CA GLY A 320 -2.23 -3.94 20.49
C GLY A 320 -0.88 -3.28 20.16
N GLN A 321 0.24 -3.88 20.59
CA GLN A 321 1.59 -3.38 20.32
C GLN A 321 2.04 -3.77 18.92
N LYS A 322 2.85 -2.93 18.27
CA LYS A 322 3.40 -3.17 16.93
C LYS A 322 4.25 -4.45 16.91
N THR A 323 4.10 -5.27 15.88
CA THR A 323 4.85 -6.52 15.69
C THR A 323 5.49 -6.56 14.29
N TYR A 324 6.68 -7.14 14.21
CA TYR A 324 7.46 -7.38 12.99
C TYR A 324 7.68 -8.88 12.82
N GLY A 325 7.90 -9.33 11.58
CA GLY A 325 8.17 -10.74 11.31
C GLY A 325 6.94 -11.58 10.98
N GLU A 326 5.80 -10.94 10.68
CA GLU A 326 4.48 -11.59 10.61
C GLU A 326 3.93 -11.64 9.17
N ILE A 327 4.83 -11.67 8.18
CA ILE A 327 4.45 -11.82 6.77
C ILE A 327 3.94 -13.25 6.53
N HIS A 328 2.75 -13.37 5.97
CA HIS A 328 2.10 -14.66 5.71
C HIS A 328 2.63 -15.32 4.43
N THR A 329 2.49 -16.64 4.33
CA THR A 329 2.58 -17.35 3.05
C THR A 329 1.27 -17.16 2.26
N PRO A 330 1.31 -16.91 0.94
CA PRO A 330 2.49 -16.93 0.04
C PRO A 330 3.27 -15.60 -0.09
N GLY A 331 2.92 -14.57 0.69
CA GLY A 331 3.60 -13.27 0.70
C GLY A 331 5.07 -13.29 1.14
N ILE A 332 5.56 -14.39 1.72
CA ILE A 332 6.99 -14.60 1.99
C ILE A 332 7.80 -14.89 0.72
N SER A 333 7.15 -15.31 -0.38
CA SER A 333 7.85 -15.64 -1.63
C SER A 333 8.52 -14.39 -2.22
N PRO A 334 9.81 -14.47 -2.61
CA PRO A 334 10.45 -13.45 -3.43
C PRO A 334 9.67 -13.16 -4.72
N HIS A 335 9.08 -14.20 -5.32
CA HIS A 335 8.43 -14.17 -6.63
C HIS A 335 7.01 -13.60 -6.61
N ALA A 336 6.42 -13.41 -5.43
CA ALA A 336 5.16 -12.70 -5.25
C ALA A 336 5.41 -11.20 -5.07
N ILE A 337 4.49 -10.38 -5.56
CA ILE A 337 4.36 -8.98 -5.12
C ILE A 337 3.53 -8.98 -3.85
N THR A 338 4.17 -8.73 -2.71
CA THR A 338 3.54 -8.77 -1.39
C THR A 338 3.04 -7.38 -1.02
N VAL A 339 1.75 -7.28 -0.67
CA VAL A 339 1.07 -6.01 -0.51
C VAL A 339 0.62 -5.80 0.94
N GLY A 340 1.13 -4.75 1.58
CA GLY A 340 0.63 -4.27 2.87
C GLY A 340 -0.52 -3.26 2.70
N ALA A 341 -1.14 -2.87 3.81
CA ALA A 341 -2.33 -2.03 3.81
C ALA A 341 -2.06 -0.61 4.32
N VAL A 342 -2.64 0.38 3.66
CA VAL A 342 -2.70 1.78 4.06
C VAL A 342 -4.11 2.12 4.56
N ASN A 343 -4.16 2.98 5.58
CA ASN A 343 -5.36 3.70 5.94
C ASN A 343 -5.31 5.09 5.30
N SER A 344 -6.18 5.32 4.32
CA SER A 344 -6.32 6.64 3.68
C SER A 344 -7.22 7.59 4.46
N PHE A 345 -7.75 7.17 5.61
CA PHE A 345 -8.68 7.94 6.44
C PHE A 345 -9.94 8.43 5.71
N GLY A 346 -10.27 7.80 4.57
CA GLY A 346 -11.41 8.19 3.74
C GLY A 346 -11.17 9.46 2.91
N THR A 347 -9.91 9.85 2.69
CA THR A 347 -9.55 11.02 1.89
C THR A 347 -8.97 10.59 0.53
N ASP A 348 -9.17 11.45 -0.47
CA ASP A 348 -8.54 11.30 -1.79
C ASP A 348 -7.05 11.68 -1.78
N THR A 349 -6.63 12.45 -0.78
CA THR A 349 -5.29 13.00 -0.71
C THR A 349 -4.39 12.08 0.09
N ARG A 350 -3.20 11.77 -0.43
CA ARG A 350 -2.32 10.79 0.22
C ARG A 350 -1.38 11.35 1.29
N SER A 351 -1.61 12.59 1.73
CA SER A 351 -0.68 13.29 2.61
C SER A 351 -0.81 12.90 4.09
N ASP A 352 -1.98 12.41 4.46
CA ASP A 352 -2.38 11.92 5.78
C ASP A 352 -2.37 10.38 5.86
N ASP A 353 -2.12 9.71 4.75
CA ASP A 353 -2.06 8.26 4.65
C ASP A 353 -0.96 7.68 5.54
N GLY A 354 -1.29 6.56 6.17
CA GLY A 354 -0.35 5.80 6.98
C GLY A 354 -0.57 4.30 6.89
N VAL A 355 0.50 3.52 7.10
CA VAL A 355 0.40 2.05 7.12
C VAL A 355 -0.61 1.64 8.19
N ALA A 356 -1.61 0.87 7.77
CA ALA A 356 -2.68 0.40 8.63
C ALA A 356 -2.09 -0.41 9.80
N SER A 357 -2.65 -0.22 10.98
CA SER A 357 -2.04 -0.76 12.18
C SER A 357 -2.00 -2.29 12.21
N TYR A 358 -2.95 -2.95 11.55
CA TYR A 358 -3.01 -4.41 11.39
C TYR A 358 -2.11 -4.94 10.27
N SER A 359 -1.62 -4.11 9.34
CA SER A 359 -0.80 -4.61 8.22
C SER A 359 0.42 -5.34 8.75
N SER A 360 0.63 -6.59 8.33
CA SER A 360 1.84 -7.33 8.65
C SER A 360 3.07 -6.62 8.12
N ARG A 361 4.19 -6.80 8.84
CA ARG A 361 5.47 -6.13 8.62
C ARG A 361 6.55 -7.18 8.49
N GLY A 362 7.53 -6.91 7.64
CA GLY A 362 8.73 -7.73 7.48
C GLY A 362 9.63 -7.74 8.72
N PRO A 363 10.80 -8.37 8.62
CA PRO A 363 11.21 -9.23 7.51
C PRO A 363 10.37 -10.53 7.47
N THR A 364 10.58 -11.39 6.48
CA THR A 364 9.99 -12.75 6.53
C THR A 364 10.64 -13.56 7.65
N ARG A 365 9.87 -14.48 8.25
CA ARG A 365 10.34 -15.36 9.34
C ARG A 365 10.09 -16.85 9.08
N GLY A 366 9.87 -17.21 7.81
CA GLY A 366 9.99 -18.59 7.36
C GLY A 366 11.38 -19.14 7.71
N SER A 367 11.45 -20.44 8.00
CA SER A 367 12.70 -21.03 8.51
C SER A 367 12.90 -22.47 8.09
N TRP A 368 14.15 -22.90 8.05
CA TRP A 368 14.56 -24.29 7.85
C TRP A 368 15.55 -24.71 8.94
N THR A 369 15.76 -26.01 9.11
CA THR A 369 16.71 -26.56 10.09
C THR A 369 17.80 -27.33 9.34
N ASP A 370 19.06 -27.00 9.62
CA ASP A 370 20.19 -27.66 8.98
C ASP A 370 20.49 -29.04 9.56
N ALA A 371 21.44 -29.75 8.93
CA ALA A 371 21.86 -31.08 9.36
C ALA A 371 22.50 -31.10 10.77
N ALA A 372 22.96 -29.96 11.27
CA ALA A 372 23.48 -29.79 12.62
C ALA A 372 22.39 -29.44 13.65
N GLY A 373 21.15 -29.24 13.21
CA GLY A 373 20.00 -28.89 14.06
C GLY A 373 19.85 -27.39 14.33
N ALA A 374 20.63 -26.52 13.66
CA ALA A 374 20.49 -25.07 13.80
C ALA A 374 19.34 -24.56 12.92
N LYS A 375 18.55 -23.65 13.46
CA LYS A 375 17.40 -23.04 12.78
C LYS A 375 17.83 -21.76 12.07
N HIS A 376 17.55 -21.67 10.78
CA HIS A 376 17.89 -20.52 9.93
C HIS A 376 16.60 -19.83 9.48
N TYR A 377 16.54 -18.50 9.60
CA TYR A 377 15.39 -17.69 9.17
C TYR A 377 15.69 -16.98 7.86
N ASP A 378 14.68 -16.90 6.99
CA ASP A 378 14.82 -16.32 5.66
C ASP A 378 15.15 -14.83 5.68
N ASN A 379 14.55 -14.06 6.61
CA ASN A 379 14.80 -12.64 6.85
C ASN A 379 14.69 -11.72 5.62
N LEU A 380 13.79 -12.04 4.67
CA LEU A 380 13.62 -11.24 3.46
C LEU A 380 12.87 -9.92 3.73
N VAL A 381 13.21 -8.88 2.98
CA VAL A 381 12.51 -7.59 3.01
C VAL A 381 11.13 -7.73 2.36
N LYS A 382 10.08 -7.53 3.16
CA LYS A 382 8.68 -7.49 2.76
C LYS A 382 7.90 -6.50 3.65
N PRO A 383 6.75 -5.94 3.21
CA PRO A 383 6.12 -6.10 1.90
C PRO A 383 6.92 -5.40 0.78
N ASP A 384 6.56 -5.64 -0.50
CA ASP A 384 7.19 -4.94 -1.63
C ASP A 384 6.66 -3.51 -1.77
N LEU A 385 5.36 -3.31 -1.52
CA LEU A 385 4.69 -2.01 -1.50
C LEU A 385 3.40 -2.10 -0.66
N VAL A 386 2.75 -0.97 -0.44
CA VAL A 386 1.46 -0.90 0.24
C VAL A 386 0.39 -0.26 -0.64
N ALA A 387 -0.88 -0.54 -0.38
CA ALA A 387 -2.01 0.11 -1.07
C ALA A 387 -3.16 0.36 -0.09
N PRO A 388 -4.15 1.21 -0.41
CA PRO A 388 -5.33 1.40 0.42
C PRO A 388 -5.96 0.06 0.81
N GLY A 389 -6.33 -0.13 2.07
CA GLY A 389 -6.89 -1.41 2.56
C GLY A 389 -7.81 -1.27 3.76
N ASN A 390 -8.05 -0.05 4.24
CA ASN A 390 -8.84 0.20 5.43
C ASN A 390 -10.22 0.75 5.07
N LYS A 391 -11.27 0.03 5.48
CA LYS A 391 -12.69 0.39 5.25
C LYS A 391 -12.97 0.69 3.78
N LEU A 392 -12.54 -0.19 2.88
CA LEU A 392 -12.84 -0.04 1.45
C LEU A 392 -14.26 -0.53 1.17
N VAL A 393 -15.00 0.26 0.40
CA VAL A 393 -16.31 -0.12 -0.16
C VAL A 393 -16.06 -0.91 -1.44
N SER A 394 -16.70 -2.06 -1.58
CA SER A 394 -16.69 -2.85 -2.82
C SER A 394 -17.86 -3.85 -2.82
N ALA A 395 -18.04 -4.52 -3.95
CA ALA A 395 -19.17 -5.38 -4.27
C ALA A 395 -19.49 -6.37 -3.14
N GLU A 396 -20.79 -6.51 -2.87
CA GLU A 396 -21.33 -7.43 -1.88
C GLU A 396 -21.90 -8.68 -2.56
N SER A 397 -21.65 -9.85 -1.97
CA SER A 397 -22.28 -11.10 -2.42
C SER A 397 -23.69 -11.29 -1.86
N TYR A 398 -24.53 -12.02 -2.59
CA TYR A 398 -25.74 -12.62 -2.06
C TYR A 398 -25.77 -14.13 -2.37
N PRO A 399 -25.74 -15.03 -1.36
CA PRO A 399 -25.71 -14.79 0.09
C PRO A 399 -24.34 -14.34 0.62
N ASN A 400 -24.29 -13.77 1.83
CA ASN A 400 -23.04 -13.28 2.44
C ASN A 400 -23.04 -13.48 3.96
N SER A 401 -22.21 -14.41 4.43
CA SER A 401 -22.11 -14.75 5.84
C SER A 401 -21.34 -13.73 6.68
N LEU A 402 -20.40 -12.98 6.10
CA LEU A 402 -19.67 -11.89 6.77
C LEU A 402 -20.63 -10.80 7.29
N ARG A 403 -21.71 -10.52 6.55
CA ARG A 403 -22.75 -9.57 6.98
C ARG A 403 -23.65 -10.14 8.08
N THR A 404 -23.95 -11.44 8.05
CA THR A 404 -24.84 -12.09 9.05
C THR A 404 -24.13 -12.39 10.38
N GLY A 405 -22.80 -12.45 10.39
CA GLY A 405 -21.98 -12.82 11.56
C GLY A 405 -21.72 -11.70 12.58
N GLY A 406 -22.33 -10.51 12.43
CA GLY A 406 -22.23 -9.41 13.39
C GLY A 406 -21.07 -8.43 13.17
N ALA A 407 -20.33 -8.52 12.07
CA ALA A 407 -19.39 -7.47 11.67
C ALA A 407 -20.16 -6.31 11.02
N SER A 408 -19.89 -5.06 11.41
CA SER A 408 -20.47 -3.85 10.81
C SER A 408 -19.87 -3.56 9.42
N CYS A 409 -19.95 -4.54 8.53
CA CYS A 409 -19.56 -4.45 7.13
C CYS A 409 -20.67 -3.86 6.26
N ALA A 410 -21.86 -3.63 6.82
CA ALA A 410 -22.99 -3.05 6.09
C ALA A 410 -22.62 -1.65 5.57
N TYR A 411 -22.73 -1.48 4.25
CA TYR A 411 -22.81 -0.16 3.65
C TYR A 411 -24.22 0.38 3.87
N ASP A 412 -24.32 1.58 4.45
CA ASP A 412 -25.61 2.22 4.73
C ASP A 412 -26.11 2.89 3.45
N ASP A 413 -26.74 2.08 2.60
CA ASP A 413 -27.39 2.58 1.39
C ASP A 413 -28.79 3.09 1.72
N PRO A 414 -29.11 4.37 1.42
CA PRO A 414 -30.46 4.91 1.58
C PRO A 414 -31.54 4.10 0.84
N ALA A 415 -31.18 3.42 -0.26
CA ALA A 415 -32.08 2.55 -1.02
C ALA A 415 -32.18 1.11 -0.46
N GLN A 416 -31.37 0.77 0.55
CA GLN A 416 -31.23 -0.58 1.13
C GLN A 416 -30.83 -1.66 0.12
N GLU A 417 -30.21 -1.30 -1.00
CA GLU A 417 -29.70 -2.25 -1.98
C GLU A 417 -28.44 -2.92 -1.40
N ARG A 418 -28.36 -4.25 -1.46
CA ARG A 418 -27.23 -5.03 -0.92
C ARG A 418 -26.14 -5.22 -1.98
N ASP A 419 -25.71 -4.11 -2.56
CA ASP A 419 -24.71 -4.10 -3.64
C ASP A 419 -23.30 -3.86 -3.10
N PHE A 420 -23.14 -3.19 -1.95
CA PHE A 420 -21.83 -2.82 -1.44
C PHE A 420 -21.64 -3.14 0.03
N MET A 421 -20.41 -3.42 0.43
CA MET A 421 -20.01 -3.60 1.82
C MET A 421 -18.61 -3.04 2.11
N TYR A 422 -18.35 -2.76 3.39
CA TYR A 422 -17.04 -2.34 3.88
C TYR A 422 -16.22 -3.53 4.38
N LEU A 423 -14.99 -3.65 3.90
CA LEU A 423 -13.99 -4.54 4.50
C LEU A 423 -12.66 -3.82 4.76
N SER A 424 -11.86 -4.39 5.66
CA SER A 424 -10.51 -3.91 5.98
C SER A 424 -9.55 -5.09 6.01
N GLY A 425 -8.36 -4.90 5.45
CA GLY A 425 -7.32 -5.93 5.44
C GLY A 425 -6.33 -5.74 4.29
N THR A 426 -5.17 -6.37 4.39
CA THR A 426 -4.24 -6.51 3.26
C THR A 426 -4.88 -7.25 2.08
N SER A 427 -5.88 -8.09 2.35
CA SER A 427 -6.77 -8.70 1.37
C SER A 427 -7.49 -7.69 0.45
N MET A 428 -7.77 -6.49 0.93
CA MET A 428 -8.39 -5.41 0.14
C MET A 428 -7.36 -4.56 -0.62
N SER A 429 -6.12 -4.51 -0.13
CA SER A 429 -5.01 -3.81 -0.81
C SER A 429 -4.46 -4.59 -2.00
N THR A 430 -4.38 -5.91 -1.86
CA THR A 430 -3.88 -6.85 -2.89
C THR A 430 -4.59 -6.70 -4.25
N PRO A 431 -5.94 -6.68 -4.34
CA PRO A 431 -6.63 -6.57 -5.62
C PRO A 431 -6.41 -5.23 -6.33
N LEU A 432 -6.10 -4.15 -5.61
CA LEU A 432 -5.76 -2.87 -6.22
C LEU A 432 -4.46 -2.95 -7.02
N VAL A 433 -3.46 -3.64 -6.46
CA VAL A 433 -2.18 -3.90 -7.13
C VAL A 433 -2.36 -4.89 -8.27
N ALA A 434 -3.23 -5.90 -8.12
CA ALA A 434 -3.58 -6.83 -9.19
C ALA A 434 -4.24 -6.11 -10.37
N GLY A 435 -5.19 -5.21 -10.12
CA GLY A 435 -5.80 -4.37 -11.16
C GLY A 435 -4.77 -3.44 -11.80
N ALA A 436 -3.88 -2.82 -11.03
CA ALA A 436 -2.80 -1.99 -11.57
C ALA A 436 -1.89 -2.78 -12.52
N ALA A 437 -1.52 -4.02 -12.16
CA ALA A 437 -0.76 -4.91 -13.02
C ALA A 437 -1.53 -5.27 -14.30
N ALA A 438 -2.86 -5.44 -14.23
CA ALA A 438 -3.68 -5.67 -15.41
C ALA A 438 -3.68 -4.46 -16.37
N LEU A 439 -3.81 -3.23 -15.84
CA LEU A 439 -3.66 -2.01 -16.65
C LEU A 439 -2.26 -1.91 -17.30
N MET A 440 -1.21 -2.31 -16.59
CA MET A 440 0.15 -2.34 -17.16
C MET A 440 0.29 -3.35 -18.29
N PHE A 441 -0.36 -4.51 -18.20
CA PHE A 441 -0.35 -5.51 -19.26
C PHE A 441 -1.20 -5.12 -20.48
N GLU A 442 -2.28 -4.37 -20.26
CA GLU A 442 -3.03 -3.75 -21.35
C GLU A 442 -2.18 -2.70 -22.07
N ALA A 443 -1.53 -1.81 -21.30
CA ALA A 443 -0.62 -0.81 -21.84
C ALA A 443 0.53 -1.46 -22.62
N ASN A 444 1.11 -2.54 -22.08
CA ASN A 444 2.17 -3.27 -22.75
C ASN A 444 2.11 -4.78 -22.47
N PRO A 445 1.61 -5.60 -23.41
CA PRO A 445 1.47 -7.03 -23.19
C PRO A 445 2.82 -7.76 -23.12
N LYS A 446 3.92 -7.13 -23.55
CA LYS A 446 5.27 -7.71 -23.54
C LYS A 446 5.96 -7.64 -22.19
N LEU A 447 5.43 -6.95 -21.18
CA LEU A 447 6.09 -6.89 -19.87
C LEU A 447 6.30 -8.29 -19.26
N THR A 448 7.41 -8.48 -18.55
CA THR A 448 7.61 -9.65 -17.65
C THR A 448 7.14 -9.33 -16.24
N ALA A 449 6.94 -10.37 -15.42
CA ALA A 449 6.60 -10.21 -14.01
C ALA A 449 7.65 -9.38 -13.24
N GLY A 450 8.95 -9.58 -13.54
CA GLY A 450 10.04 -8.78 -12.99
C GLY A 450 9.95 -7.29 -13.36
N MET A 451 9.62 -6.98 -14.63
CA MET A 451 9.43 -5.59 -15.06
C MET A 451 8.22 -4.95 -14.36
N VAL A 452 7.11 -5.68 -14.23
CA VAL A 452 5.91 -5.20 -13.53
C VAL A 452 6.24 -4.88 -12.07
N ARG A 453 6.89 -5.81 -11.36
CA ARG A 453 7.34 -5.59 -9.97
C ARG A 453 8.24 -4.37 -9.84
N ALA A 454 9.24 -4.23 -10.71
CA ALA A 454 10.17 -3.11 -10.66
C ALA A 454 9.48 -1.76 -10.94
N ILE A 455 8.60 -1.68 -11.93
CA ILE A 455 7.86 -0.45 -12.26
C ILE A 455 6.92 -0.05 -11.12
N LEU A 456 6.17 -1.01 -10.55
CA LEU A 456 5.26 -0.75 -9.43
C LEU A 456 6.03 -0.18 -8.22
N GLN A 457 7.16 -0.77 -7.86
CA GLN A 457 7.99 -0.27 -6.75
C GLN A 457 8.67 1.05 -7.07
N TYR A 458 9.23 1.19 -8.27
CA TYR A 458 9.91 2.42 -8.68
C TYR A 458 8.99 3.64 -8.65
N THR A 459 7.72 3.46 -9.01
CA THR A 459 6.71 4.53 -9.09
C THR A 459 5.91 4.73 -7.81
N ALA A 460 5.99 3.80 -6.85
CA ALA A 460 5.33 3.92 -5.55
C ALA A 460 5.68 5.26 -4.87
N THR A 461 4.77 5.78 -4.05
CA THR A 461 4.95 7.04 -3.33
C THR A 461 5.37 6.74 -1.89
N PRO A 462 6.57 7.14 -1.45
CA PRO A 462 7.00 6.89 -0.07
C PRO A 462 6.11 7.61 0.96
N LEU A 463 5.67 6.87 1.97
CA LEU A 463 4.96 7.39 3.15
C LEU A 463 5.98 7.92 4.17
N LYS A 464 5.61 9.02 4.84
CA LYS A 464 6.43 9.61 5.90
C LYS A 464 6.40 8.73 7.15
N ASN A 465 7.54 8.64 7.84
CA ASN A 465 7.68 7.96 9.14
C ASN A 465 7.46 6.44 9.13
N PHE A 466 7.53 5.79 7.96
CA PHE A 466 7.49 4.32 7.84
C PHE A 466 8.80 3.80 7.26
N ASN A 467 9.28 2.67 7.76
CA ASN A 467 10.49 2.03 7.24
C ASN A 467 10.18 0.99 6.15
N LEU A 468 11.23 0.46 5.53
CA LEU A 468 11.11 -0.50 4.42
C LEU A 468 10.31 -1.77 4.77
N LEU A 469 10.42 -2.25 6.01
CA LEU A 469 9.70 -3.44 6.47
C LEU A 469 8.21 -3.17 6.75
N GLU A 470 7.80 -1.91 6.78
CA GLU A 470 6.41 -1.51 6.98
C GLU A 470 5.71 -1.15 5.66
N GLN A 471 6.39 -0.39 4.80
CA GLN A 471 5.80 0.16 3.58
C GLN A 471 6.37 -0.39 2.27
N GLY A 472 7.46 -1.19 2.32
CA GLY A 472 8.21 -1.54 1.12
C GLY A 472 8.70 -0.28 0.40
N ALA A 473 8.57 -0.26 -0.93
CA ALA A 473 8.91 0.92 -1.73
C ALA A 473 8.01 2.13 -1.48
N GLY A 474 6.83 1.95 -0.86
CA GLY A 474 5.85 3.00 -0.61
C GLY A 474 4.46 2.58 -1.07
N GLU A 475 3.56 3.54 -1.13
CA GLU A 475 2.17 3.30 -1.49
C GLU A 475 1.94 3.32 -3.02
N LEU A 476 1.11 2.41 -3.52
CA LEU A 476 0.76 2.21 -4.93
C LEU A 476 0.51 3.51 -5.70
N ASN A 477 1.05 3.60 -6.92
CA ASN A 477 0.88 4.75 -7.82
C ASN A 477 0.55 4.26 -9.23
N VAL A 478 -0.75 4.07 -9.51
CA VAL A 478 -1.22 3.44 -10.76
C VAL A 478 -0.89 4.31 -11.96
N ALA A 479 -1.07 5.64 -11.85
CA ALA A 479 -0.75 6.60 -12.91
C ALA A 479 0.73 6.53 -13.34
N GLY A 480 1.65 6.45 -12.38
CA GLY A 480 3.07 6.35 -12.67
C GLY A 480 3.44 5.01 -13.29
N ALA A 481 2.89 3.93 -12.75
CA ALA A 481 3.13 2.57 -13.22
C ALA A 481 2.65 2.35 -14.66
N ALA A 482 1.42 2.76 -14.98
CA ALA A 482 0.85 2.68 -16.33
C ALA A 482 1.65 3.51 -17.34
N ARG A 483 2.05 4.74 -16.96
CA ARG A 483 2.88 5.60 -17.80
C ARG A 483 4.24 4.98 -18.13
N LEU A 484 4.93 4.38 -17.16
CA LEU A 484 6.19 3.70 -17.44
C LEU A 484 6.00 2.41 -18.24
N ALA A 485 4.95 1.64 -17.96
CA ALA A 485 4.61 0.42 -18.68
C ALA A 485 4.44 0.68 -20.20
N ASP A 486 3.73 1.74 -20.58
CA ASP A 486 3.53 2.13 -21.98
C ASP A 486 4.84 2.53 -22.67
N LEU A 487 5.76 3.16 -21.93
CA LEU A 487 7.06 3.58 -22.47
C LEU A 487 8.03 2.42 -22.69
N VAL A 488 7.84 1.26 -22.04
CA VAL A 488 8.70 0.10 -22.27
C VAL A 488 8.63 -0.34 -23.73
N ARG A 489 9.79 -0.49 -24.35
CA ARG A 489 9.94 -0.92 -25.73
C ARG A 489 9.33 -2.30 -25.97
N ARG A 490 8.47 -2.37 -26.98
CA ARG A 490 7.78 -3.61 -27.40
C ARG A 490 8.60 -4.46 -28.38
N ASP A 491 9.66 -3.88 -28.96
CA ASP A 491 10.57 -4.51 -29.92
C ASP A 491 11.74 -5.26 -29.25
N LEU A 492 11.89 -5.15 -27.92
CA LEU A 492 12.92 -5.86 -27.18
C LEU A 492 12.58 -7.34 -27.03
N ASP A 493 13.47 -8.21 -27.53
CA ASP A 493 13.47 -9.61 -27.17
C ASP A 493 14.06 -9.77 -25.76
N GLN A 494 13.20 -9.92 -24.77
CA GLN A 494 13.57 -10.04 -23.37
C GLN A 494 14.34 -11.33 -23.06
N ALA A 495 14.32 -12.33 -23.94
CA ALA A 495 15.10 -13.55 -23.75
C ALA A 495 16.57 -13.36 -24.13
N THR A 496 16.90 -12.40 -24.99
CA THR A 496 18.26 -12.23 -25.55
C THR A 496 18.84 -10.82 -25.38
N ALA A 497 18.03 -9.83 -25.00
CA ALA A 497 18.46 -8.44 -24.84
C ALA A 497 19.67 -8.33 -23.89
N PRO A 498 20.77 -7.65 -24.30
CA PRO A 498 21.90 -7.41 -23.42
C PRO A 498 21.55 -6.50 -22.24
N VAL A 499 22.17 -6.74 -21.08
CA VAL A 499 22.09 -5.83 -19.92
C VAL A 499 22.55 -4.43 -20.32
N GLY A 500 21.81 -3.41 -19.90
CA GLY A 500 22.09 -2.01 -20.25
C GLY A 500 21.41 -1.51 -21.53
N THR A 501 20.77 -2.40 -22.31
CA THR A 501 19.96 -2.00 -23.47
C THR A 501 18.88 -1.00 -23.03
N PRO A 502 18.66 0.12 -23.76
CA PRO A 502 17.59 1.06 -23.42
C PRO A 502 16.23 0.34 -23.35
N LEU A 503 15.59 0.40 -22.19
CA LEU A 503 14.30 -0.24 -21.93
C LEU A 503 13.14 0.60 -22.45
N LEU A 504 13.28 1.92 -22.44
CA LEU A 504 12.23 2.86 -22.81
C LEU A 504 12.34 3.31 -24.28
N SER A 505 11.19 3.57 -24.88
CA SER A 505 11.04 4.09 -26.24
C SER A 505 11.20 5.61 -26.31
N ALA A 506 11.14 6.28 -25.16
CA ALA A 506 11.34 7.72 -25.01
C ALA A 506 12.17 8.03 -23.76
N ALA A 507 12.47 9.32 -23.54
CA ALA A 507 13.15 9.77 -22.33
C ALA A 507 12.34 9.43 -21.07
N LEU A 508 13.06 9.14 -19.98
CA LEU A 508 12.43 8.88 -18.68
C LEU A 508 11.61 10.12 -18.24
N PRO A 509 10.32 9.98 -17.90
CA PRO A 509 9.52 11.08 -17.44
C PRO A 509 9.96 11.57 -16.05
N ALA A 510 9.52 12.76 -15.66
CA ALA A 510 9.75 13.26 -14.31
C ALA A 510 9.25 12.25 -13.27
N ALA A 511 10.05 11.99 -12.23
CA ALA A 511 9.80 10.96 -11.22
C ALA A 511 8.71 11.38 -10.21
N GLN A 512 7.52 11.70 -10.72
CA GLN A 512 6.33 12.10 -9.99
C GLN A 512 5.07 11.83 -10.82
N SER A 513 3.95 11.64 -10.14
CA SER A 513 2.61 11.54 -10.73
C SER A 513 1.71 12.66 -10.20
N TYR A 514 0.84 13.20 -11.04
CA TYR A 514 -0.21 14.10 -10.62
C TYR A 514 -1.48 13.30 -10.29
N ILE A 515 -1.90 13.31 -9.03
CA ILE A 515 -3.06 12.57 -8.51
C ILE A 515 -3.84 13.54 -7.60
N VAL A 516 -5.16 13.65 -7.78
CA VAL A 516 -6.06 14.45 -6.93
C VAL A 516 -5.45 15.84 -6.61
N ASP A 517 -5.21 16.59 -7.68
CA ASP A 517 -4.69 17.96 -7.69
C ASP A 517 -3.27 18.19 -7.11
N ARG A 518 -2.50 17.14 -6.81
CA ARG A 518 -1.12 17.25 -6.29
C ARG A 518 -0.13 16.33 -7.00
N ASN A 519 1.14 16.76 -7.00
CA ASN A 519 2.25 15.92 -7.44
C ASN A 519 2.77 15.07 -6.28
N TYR A 520 2.91 13.78 -6.53
CA TYR A 520 3.47 12.81 -5.61
C TYR A 520 4.79 12.27 -6.15
N PRO A 521 5.92 12.44 -5.43
CA PRO A 521 7.21 11.97 -5.87
C PRO A 521 7.30 10.45 -5.81
N TRP A 522 7.98 9.87 -6.78
CA TRP A 522 8.21 8.42 -6.85
C TRP A 522 9.37 7.97 -5.97
N ALA A 523 9.30 6.72 -5.51
CA ALA A 523 10.29 6.08 -4.67
C ALA A 523 11.62 5.84 -5.40
N GLN A 524 11.62 5.66 -6.72
CA GLN A 524 12.81 5.52 -7.57
C GLN A 524 13.76 4.38 -7.14
N GLY A 525 13.21 3.31 -6.56
CA GLY A 525 13.96 2.16 -6.11
C GLY A 525 13.12 0.90 -6.00
N VAL A 526 13.81 -0.22 -5.78
CA VAL A 526 13.26 -1.58 -5.82
C VAL A 526 13.86 -2.40 -4.67
N THR A 527 13.04 -3.19 -3.98
CA THR A 527 13.45 -4.14 -2.96
C THR A 527 14.11 -5.37 -3.58
N PHE A 528 15.21 -5.79 -2.97
CA PHE A 528 15.84 -7.10 -3.15
C PHE A 528 15.53 -7.97 -1.93
N ASP A 529 15.97 -9.23 -1.93
CA ASP A 529 15.78 -10.16 -0.80
C ASP A 529 16.24 -9.54 0.53
N TYR A 530 17.44 -8.95 0.56
CA TYR A 530 18.09 -8.47 1.78
C TYR A 530 18.48 -6.99 1.73
N THR A 531 18.12 -6.28 0.67
CA THR A 531 18.55 -4.89 0.48
C THR A 531 17.55 -4.10 -0.36
N TYR A 532 17.86 -2.83 -0.59
CA TYR A 532 17.06 -1.94 -1.41
C TYR A 532 17.98 -1.23 -2.39
N GLY A 533 17.62 -1.25 -3.68
CA GLY A 533 18.36 -0.57 -4.72
C GLY A 533 17.67 0.73 -5.15
N THR A 534 18.46 1.70 -5.59
CA THR A 534 17.96 2.94 -6.21
C THR A 534 18.67 3.24 -7.52
N GLY A 535 17.99 3.98 -8.39
CA GLY A 535 18.57 4.49 -9.63
C GLY A 535 17.58 4.45 -10.79
N ALA A 536 17.67 5.45 -11.65
CA ALA A 536 16.84 5.55 -12.86
C ALA A 536 17.03 4.37 -13.83
N ASP A 537 18.19 3.71 -13.78
CA ASP A 537 18.53 2.58 -14.63
C ASP A 537 17.61 1.36 -14.43
N PHE A 538 16.91 1.21 -13.29
CA PHE A 538 15.89 0.17 -13.11
C PHE A 538 14.78 0.27 -14.16
N VAL A 539 14.38 1.48 -14.54
CA VAL A 539 13.28 1.67 -15.50
C VAL A 539 13.77 2.18 -16.85
N ALA A 540 15.00 2.72 -16.91
CA ALA A 540 15.58 3.22 -18.15
C ALA A 540 16.34 2.14 -18.96
N LYS A 541 16.85 1.09 -18.31
CA LYS A 541 17.70 0.07 -18.95
C LYS A 541 17.29 -1.34 -18.57
N PHE A 542 17.50 -2.26 -19.50
CA PHE A 542 17.27 -3.68 -19.29
C PHE A 542 18.27 -4.25 -18.27
N GLN A 543 17.74 -5.00 -17.31
CA GLN A 543 18.50 -5.73 -16.30
C GLN A 543 18.28 -7.24 -16.51
N GLU A 544 19.27 -8.06 -16.14
CA GLU A 544 19.19 -9.51 -16.33
C GLU A 544 18.05 -10.13 -15.51
N GLY A 545 17.73 -9.57 -14.35
CA GLY A 545 16.60 -9.99 -13.51
C GLY A 545 15.22 -9.77 -14.13
N TYR A 546 15.09 -9.08 -15.28
CA TYR A 546 13.81 -8.96 -15.98
C TYR A 546 13.46 -10.18 -16.82
N ARG A 547 14.38 -11.10 -17.06
CA ARG A 547 14.08 -12.32 -17.82
C ARG A 547 13.11 -13.19 -17.04
N LEU A 548 12.26 -13.92 -17.76
CA LEU A 548 11.30 -14.85 -17.14
C LEU A 548 11.97 -15.90 -16.26
N ALA A 549 13.18 -16.35 -16.61
CA ALA A 549 13.92 -17.34 -15.84
C ALA A 549 14.62 -16.78 -14.59
N ASN A 550 14.73 -15.46 -14.46
CA ASN A 550 15.52 -14.80 -13.43
C ASN A 550 14.62 -13.98 -12.51
N HIS A 551 15.11 -13.67 -11.31
CA HIS A 551 14.41 -12.79 -10.39
C HIS A 551 15.30 -11.59 -9.98
N ILE A 552 14.72 -10.38 -9.89
CA ILE A 552 15.43 -9.16 -9.45
C ILE A 552 15.61 -9.17 -7.93
N ASN A 553 16.14 -10.24 -7.37
CA ASN A 553 16.59 -10.32 -5.98
C ASN A 553 17.99 -10.98 -5.93
N ASN A 554 18.16 -12.13 -5.26
CA ASN A 554 19.44 -12.83 -5.12
C ASN A 554 20.15 -13.16 -6.44
N ASP A 555 19.43 -13.35 -7.55
CA ASP A 555 20.12 -13.61 -8.81
C ASP A 555 20.97 -12.42 -9.25
N CYS A 556 20.63 -11.20 -8.86
CA CYS A 556 21.28 -9.97 -9.32
C CYS A 556 22.35 -9.43 -8.36
N VAL A 557 22.52 -10.07 -7.19
CA VAL A 557 23.47 -9.67 -6.15
C VAL A 557 24.34 -10.84 -5.74
N VAL A 558 25.61 -10.57 -5.41
CA VAL A 558 26.53 -11.57 -4.89
C VAL A 558 26.65 -11.35 -3.39
N GLN A 559 26.29 -12.37 -2.61
CA GLN A 559 26.53 -12.41 -1.18
C GLN A 559 27.82 -13.20 -0.92
N SER A 560 28.85 -12.54 -0.38
CA SER A 560 30.11 -13.19 -0.02
C SER A 560 30.65 -12.60 1.27
N ASN A 561 30.85 -13.43 2.29
CA ASN A 561 31.35 -13.04 3.62
C ASN A 561 30.55 -11.91 4.29
N GLY A 562 29.21 -11.98 4.23
CA GLY A 562 28.32 -10.99 4.86
C GLY A 562 28.19 -9.66 4.11
N VAL A 563 28.83 -9.50 2.95
CA VAL A 563 28.69 -8.31 2.10
C VAL A 563 27.81 -8.65 0.89
N ILE A 564 26.77 -7.84 0.67
CA ILE A 564 25.92 -7.89 -0.52
C ILE A 564 26.46 -6.86 -1.52
N VAL A 565 26.93 -7.33 -2.66
CA VAL A 565 27.43 -6.48 -3.76
C VAL A 565 26.61 -6.75 -5.01
N LYS A 566 26.41 -5.75 -5.86
CA LYS A 566 25.75 -6.00 -7.15
C LYS A 566 26.60 -6.91 -8.03
N ASP A 567 25.96 -7.78 -8.79
CA ASP A 567 26.62 -8.47 -9.88
C ASP A 567 26.68 -7.54 -11.11
N PRO A 568 27.88 -7.07 -11.54
CA PRO A 568 28.01 -6.15 -12.67
C PRO A 568 27.65 -6.80 -14.02
N ALA A 569 27.56 -8.13 -14.10
CA ALA A 569 27.08 -8.82 -15.30
C ALA A 569 25.54 -8.80 -15.40
N LYS A 570 24.84 -8.52 -14.29
CA LYS A 570 23.38 -8.66 -14.20
C LYS A 570 22.65 -7.33 -13.93
N LEU A 571 23.32 -6.40 -13.24
CA LEU A 571 22.83 -5.06 -12.95
C LEU A 571 23.73 -3.98 -13.56
N THR A 572 23.13 -2.96 -14.15
CA THR A 572 23.87 -1.84 -14.74
C THR A 572 24.61 -0.99 -13.70
N ALA A 573 25.60 -0.23 -14.18
CA ALA A 573 26.41 0.65 -13.36
C ALA A 573 25.60 1.71 -12.59
N GLY A 574 24.49 2.20 -13.16
CA GLY A 574 23.65 3.26 -12.59
C GLY A 574 22.70 2.82 -11.47
N ILE A 575 22.66 1.53 -11.14
CA ILE A 575 21.94 1.01 -9.97
C ILE A 575 22.88 0.99 -8.76
N LEU A 576 22.42 1.59 -7.67
CA LEU A 576 23.10 1.64 -6.37
C LEU A 576 22.33 0.77 -5.37
N LEU A 577 23.03 -0.16 -4.70
CA LEU A 577 22.47 -0.93 -3.59
C LEU A 577 22.72 -0.20 -2.28
N GLY A 578 21.71 -0.17 -1.41
CA GLY A 578 21.69 0.67 -0.22
C GLY A 578 21.39 2.12 -0.60
N ARG A 579 20.42 2.73 0.09
CA ARG A 579 20.32 4.19 0.09
C ARG A 579 21.30 4.70 1.13
N ASN A 580 22.11 5.69 0.76
CA ASN A 580 22.74 6.64 1.68
C ASN A 580 23.53 6.01 2.84
N ILE A 581 24.86 5.99 2.76
CA ILE A 581 25.63 6.15 3.99
C ILE A 581 25.35 7.58 4.48
N MET A 582 24.39 7.72 5.38
CA MET A 582 24.20 8.98 6.11
C MET A 582 25.39 9.14 7.04
N THR A 583 26.13 10.23 6.86
CA THR A 583 27.06 10.65 7.92
C THR A 583 26.24 11.32 9.02
N SER A 584 26.73 11.25 10.26
CA SER A 584 26.07 11.74 11.49
C SER A 584 25.69 13.23 11.49
N ALA A 585 25.98 13.97 10.42
CA ALA A 585 25.66 15.39 10.26
C ALA A 585 24.57 15.67 9.21
N GLY A 586 23.87 14.64 8.69
CA GLY A 586 22.73 14.84 7.79
C GLY A 586 23.09 15.26 6.35
N GLY A 587 24.32 15.00 5.90
CA GLY A 587 24.74 15.20 4.51
C GLY A 587 24.72 13.90 3.71
N VAL A 588 24.19 13.94 2.48
CA VAL A 588 24.23 12.81 1.52
C VAL A 588 25.58 12.83 0.80
N LEU A 589 26.39 11.76 0.96
CA LEU A 589 27.54 11.52 0.07
C LEU A 589 27.01 11.08 -1.30
N GLY A 590 27.14 11.97 -2.28
CA GLY A 590 26.48 11.90 -3.58
C GLY A 590 26.92 10.78 -4.54
N THR A 591 26.32 10.85 -5.73
CA THR A 591 26.34 9.89 -6.84
C THR A 591 27.65 9.87 -7.63
N GLY A 592 28.34 8.72 -7.67
CA GLY A 592 29.27 8.38 -8.76
C GLY A 592 30.70 7.95 -8.36
N THR A 593 31.15 6.88 -9.03
CA THR A 593 32.48 6.23 -9.04
C THR A 593 32.95 5.53 -7.76
N ALA A 594 32.93 4.19 -7.84
CA ALA A 594 33.61 3.29 -6.93
C ALA A 594 35.12 3.53 -6.96
N LEU A 595 35.76 3.50 -5.78
CA LEU A 595 37.10 2.93 -5.66
C LEU A 595 37.11 1.81 -4.61
N PRO A 596 37.88 0.75 -4.89
CA PRO A 596 37.81 -0.53 -4.20
C PRO A 596 38.67 -0.53 -2.94
N TYR A 597 38.38 -1.46 -2.04
CA TYR A 597 39.08 -1.74 -0.80
C TYR A 597 38.85 -0.73 0.34
N SER A 598 37.80 -0.99 1.13
CA SER A 598 37.85 -1.23 2.59
C SER A 598 36.63 -0.64 3.33
N LEU A 599 35.91 -1.53 4.02
CA LEU A 599 35.54 -1.37 5.43
C LEU A 599 35.51 -2.79 6.01
N ARG A 600 36.71 -3.34 6.26
CA ARG A 600 36.89 -4.36 7.30
C ARG A 600 37.20 -3.63 8.59
N GLY A 601 36.56 -4.04 9.68
CA GLY A 601 37.05 -3.81 11.03
C GLY A 601 36.74 -5.03 11.88
N ASN A 602 37.75 -5.58 12.55
CA ASN A 602 37.52 -6.20 13.86
C ASN A 602 37.44 -5.03 14.84
N GLY A 603 36.23 -4.67 15.27
CA GLY A 603 36.00 -3.52 16.15
C GLY A 603 34.62 -2.89 16.00
N VAL A 604 34.45 -1.74 16.66
CA VAL A 604 33.20 -0.99 16.82
C VAL A 604 32.61 -0.53 15.48
N ILE A 605 31.32 -0.79 15.30
CA ILE A 605 30.49 -0.26 14.22
C ILE A 605 29.49 0.71 14.86
N MET A 606 29.39 1.95 14.36
CA MET A 606 28.39 2.95 14.79
C MET A 606 27.43 3.24 13.64
N SER A 607 26.12 3.22 13.90
CA SER A 607 25.06 3.60 12.94
C SER A 607 23.93 4.34 13.67
N ASP A 608 23.19 5.22 12.99
CA ASP A 608 22.08 6.02 13.59
C ASP A 608 20.70 5.34 13.53
N GLY A 609 20.66 4.00 13.45
CA GLY A 609 19.41 3.27 13.36
C GLY A 609 19.50 1.79 13.76
N VAL A 610 18.59 1.00 13.21
CA VAL A 610 18.43 -0.43 13.51
C VAL A 610 19.68 -1.22 13.10
N MET A 611 20.34 -1.85 14.08
CA MET A 611 21.38 -2.85 13.84
C MET A 611 20.76 -4.24 13.73
N LEU A 612 21.01 -4.91 12.62
CA LEU A 612 20.73 -6.34 12.44
C LEU A 612 22.04 -7.03 12.05
N GLY A 613 22.42 -8.04 12.81
CA GLY A 613 23.57 -8.91 12.52
C GLY A 613 23.20 -10.35 12.87
N ASP A 614 23.76 -11.32 12.14
CA ASP A 614 23.54 -12.75 12.34
C ASP A 614 24.52 -13.35 13.37
N GLY A 615 24.97 -12.56 14.34
CA GLY A 615 25.95 -12.96 15.34
C GLY A 615 26.06 -12.02 16.54
N THR A 616 27.25 -11.92 17.13
CA THR A 616 27.54 -11.11 18.33
C THR A 616 27.65 -9.62 17.99
N ILE A 617 26.87 -8.77 18.66
CA ILE A 617 27.02 -7.30 18.64
C ILE A 617 27.93 -6.91 19.81
N MET A 618 29.13 -6.39 19.54
CA MET A 618 30.10 -5.89 20.54
C MET A 618 30.45 -4.42 20.29
N GLY A 619 30.41 -3.60 21.33
CA GLY A 619 30.94 -2.23 21.35
C GLY A 619 31.52 -1.89 22.72
N ASP A 620 32.61 -1.11 22.77
CA ASP A 620 33.20 -0.65 24.03
C ASP A 620 32.50 0.63 24.53
N GLY A 621 31.24 0.49 24.96
CA GLY A 621 30.47 1.63 25.49
C GLY A 621 28.95 1.37 25.59
N SER A 622 28.17 2.45 25.63
CA SER A 622 26.70 2.39 25.65
C SER A 622 26.13 2.02 24.27
N LEU A 623 25.33 0.96 24.23
CA LEU A 623 24.46 0.62 23.10
C LEU A 623 23.12 1.35 23.29
N LEU A 624 22.83 2.31 22.41
CA LEU A 624 21.58 3.09 22.44
C LEU A 624 20.81 2.86 21.14
N GLY A 625 19.57 2.39 21.26
CA GLY A 625 18.63 2.28 20.15
C GLY A 625 17.30 2.92 20.52
N ASP A 626 16.80 3.83 19.69
CA ASP A 626 15.43 4.34 19.78
C ASP A 626 14.49 3.32 19.09
N GLY A 627 14.26 2.19 19.78
CA GLY A 627 13.47 1.07 19.27
C GLY A 627 13.90 -0.29 19.80
N VAL A 628 14.18 -1.23 18.89
CA VAL A 628 14.43 -2.66 19.21
C VAL A 628 15.89 -3.03 18.92
N VAL A 629 16.54 -3.64 19.91
CA VAL A 629 17.86 -4.28 19.76
C VAL A 629 17.66 -5.80 19.84
N MET A 630 17.97 -6.53 18.76
CA MET A 630 17.84 -8.00 18.67
C MET A 630 19.17 -8.64 18.26
N GLY A 631 19.50 -9.78 18.87
CA GLY A 631 20.59 -10.66 18.48
C GLY A 631 20.26 -12.12 18.82
N ASP A 632 20.76 -13.08 18.04
CA ASP A 632 20.47 -14.51 18.20
C ASP A 632 21.60 -15.26 18.96
N GLY A 633 22.13 -14.62 20.00
CA GLY A 633 23.25 -15.10 20.80
C GLY A 633 23.47 -14.28 22.07
N SER A 634 24.66 -13.71 22.24
CA SER A 634 25.03 -12.86 23.38
C SER A 634 24.88 -11.37 23.07
N LEU A 635 24.18 -10.63 23.93
CA LEU A 635 24.20 -9.16 23.99
C LEU A 635 25.12 -8.75 25.14
N LEU A 636 26.28 -8.16 24.84
CA LEU A 636 27.26 -7.71 25.84
C LEU A 636 27.53 -6.22 25.67
N GLY A 637 27.46 -5.47 26.76
CA GLY A 637 27.88 -4.07 26.82
C GLY A 637 28.56 -3.81 28.15
N ASP A 638 29.77 -3.25 28.14
CA ASP A 638 30.58 -2.97 29.33
C ASP A 638 30.08 -1.71 30.10
N GLY A 639 28.89 -1.18 29.78
CA GLY A 639 28.34 0.05 30.35
C GLY A 639 26.85 -0.04 30.66
N SER A 640 26.00 0.42 29.73
CA SER A 640 24.53 0.44 29.88
C SER A 640 23.85 -0.02 28.59
N LEU A 641 22.85 -0.89 28.74
CA LEU A 641 22.00 -1.41 27.66
C LEU A 641 20.61 -0.76 27.83
N LEU A 642 20.23 0.14 26.91
CA LEU A 642 18.95 0.87 26.99
C LEU A 642 18.20 0.77 25.65
N GLY A 643 16.93 0.39 25.72
CA GLY A 643 16.00 0.35 24.60
C GLY A 643 14.56 0.14 25.08
N ASP A 644 13.59 0.55 24.27
CA ASP A 644 12.16 0.45 24.59
C ASP A 644 11.68 -1.01 24.66
N ALA A 645 12.37 -1.92 23.98
CA ALA A 645 12.21 -3.37 24.09
C ALA A 645 13.54 -4.11 23.83
N ILE A 646 13.95 -4.96 24.77
CA ILE A 646 15.14 -5.83 24.67
C ILE A 646 14.65 -7.29 24.72
N GLY A 647 15.05 -8.12 23.75
CA GLY A 647 14.62 -9.52 23.69
C GLY A 647 15.61 -10.44 23.00
N GLY A 648 15.68 -11.69 23.46
CA GLY A 648 16.44 -12.76 22.80
C GLY A 648 16.02 -14.14 23.27
N SER A 649 16.32 -15.15 22.46
CA SER A 649 15.89 -16.54 22.59
C SER A 649 16.71 -17.35 23.60
N SER A 650 17.89 -16.87 24.02
CA SER A 650 18.80 -17.50 25.00
C SER A 650 19.85 -16.50 25.56
N VAL A 651 19.41 -15.38 26.13
CA VAL A 651 20.32 -14.28 26.56
C VAL A 651 20.89 -14.54 27.96
N LEU A 652 22.22 -14.56 28.09
CA LEU A 652 22.93 -14.35 29.37
C LEU A 652 23.08 -12.84 29.61
N VAL A 653 22.32 -12.29 30.55
CA VAL A 653 22.52 -10.92 31.04
C VAL A 653 23.56 -10.98 32.16
N GLY A 654 24.82 -10.73 31.82
CA GLY A 654 25.93 -10.67 32.78
C GLY A 654 26.35 -9.23 33.02
N GLY A 655 25.93 -8.65 34.15
CA GLY A 655 26.54 -7.43 34.70
C GLY A 655 27.49 -7.80 35.83
N ASP A 656 28.66 -7.18 35.86
CA ASP A 656 29.60 -7.27 36.97
C ASP A 656 29.02 -6.59 38.22
N GLY A 657 29.00 -7.35 39.32
CA GLY A 657 28.53 -6.89 40.63
C GLY A 657 29.50 -5.88 41.25
N GLY A 658 29.36 -4.61 40.89
CA GLY A 658 29.93 -3.46 41.60
C GLY A 658 28.88 -2.77 42.48
N ALA A 659 29.21 -2.54 43.75
CA ALA A 659 28.28 -2.11 44.78
C ALA A 659 27.64 -0.72 44.57
N SER A 660 26.44 -0.67 43.98
CA SER A 660 25.43 0.33 44.34
C SER A 660 24.06 -0.06 43.77
N MET A 661 23.26 -0.77 44.56
CA MET A 661 21.78 -0.70 44.59
C MET A 661 21.32 -1.78 45.59
N SER A 662 21.28 -1.41 46.86
CA SER A 662 20.61 -2.21 47.89
C SER A 662 19.13 -2.29 47.56
N PRO A 663 18.49 -3.48 47.58
CA PRO A 663 17.04 -3.56 47.51
C PRO A 663 16.45 -3.17 48.88
N ALA A 664 15.49 -2.25 48.86
CA ALA A 664 14.55 -2.05 49.96
C ALA A 664 13.21 -2.73 49.55
N PRO A 665 12.41 -3.19 50.54
CA PRO A 665 11.55 -4.37 50.46
C PRO A 665 10.32 -4.28 49.55
#